data_AF-A0A139Y2E7-F1
#
_entry.id   AF-A0A139Y2E7-F1
#
_cell.length_a   1.000
_cell.length_b   1.000
_cell.length_c   1.000
_cell.angle_alpha   90.00
_cell.angle_beta   90.00
_cell.angle_gamma   90.00
#
_symmetry.space_group_name_H-M   'P 1'
#
loop_
_entity.id
_entity.type
_entity.pdbx_description
1 polymer ?
#
loop_
_entity_poly.entity_id
_entity_poly.type
_entity_poly.pdbx_seq_one_letter_code
_entity_poly.pdbx_strand_id
1 'polypeptide(L)'
;MAAALAADRVVHLFDARGSKVDRFDTRPADKAATNAHCVTALALSPDASRVAVAQSDNMVVVYHLGLAKTDKKVVYRKFPTTAPVASVLWPSDVADTFFYGQIDGRVRVAHVDLNKAGTLFDRKSPLICFDCERSGTLLATGHADGSIQLCSMNASTSRATTREVYRFPVSVTAISCTAACVAAAAQTTEIALINREGNLMQLIDFRSMSPFSKEISSLAFHPSGSCLAVAAREHVRADRLSDGKSITLEAANENGDALKITEFVVYENRFLVAYTTDKQLILADVEQQKVSTITPTWAGSTRFVFDSQGVCLAHHKEDTVAVVVLGDSEIAGNMFFWWIGTLAALVGSDKDSVWVSVKAFFCSPLLVDAVARMDLNFQSATQAWERNLRGETHHEISNCGTLQPGQLLSCFMTVQLPSFCQEQMLFSGNRTFLLSICGRVYTNTLKQHLCKQMAVQILTDVDGAWTQELKNHCRSVAEHALADGFLDVAQFCYAILGDLARSRFLRNASRPAKHPEKREESHEEDPSQGPGDTQREAGKPYLLKARLAVFNKQFSVAEAILSENHDVDEAIEMYRNLHMFDASIRLAVRENRDVTQMKVQFHRWLMESGQEEKAGEAALRNGKDPELAVKCFMDGGLPFKAAGAIASNEQVSFSPTLLASVAAALSACKLHERAGDIFRRLGDTEKAVAAYRKGASFKKAVELSRECRPAAVAEIEEEWGDWLLERHEPEAATLHFVEAGCTRKAVQACLRAKQWKKAFHFLQELRTREGEEAARPYLLDLAETFTAIGNLSEAQCCFVQAGSCGKAVRVYVDAGLTDRGLQ
;
A
#
# COMPACT_ATOMS: atom_id res chain seq x y z
N MET A 1 2.29 -16.67 -0.16
CA MET A 1 1.85 -17.11 1.18
C MET A 1 0.59 -16.33 1.54
N ALA A 2 -0.31 -16.86 2.37
CA ALA A 2 -1.57 -16.17 2.67
C ALA A 2 -1.86 -15.97 4.16
N ALA A 3 -1.31 -16.80 5.04
CA ALA A 3 -1.50 -16.63 6.47
C ALA A 3 -0.24 -17.04 7.26
N ALA A 4 -0.05 -16.39 8.40
CA ALA A 4 0.99 -16.73 9.36
C ALA A 4 0.32 -16.90 10.73
N LEU A 5 0.70 -17.94 11.46
CA LEU A 5 0.20 -18.22 12.81
C LEU A 5 1.39 -18.48 13.70
N ALA A 6 1.38 -17.92 14.91
CA ALA A 6 2.39 -18.23 15.90
C ALA A 6 1.86 -19.23 16.91
N ALA A 7 2.69 -20.23 17.22
CA ALA A 7 2.50 -21.13 18.34
C ALA A 7 3.79 -21.07 19.18
N ASP A 8 3.68 -20.49 20.37
CA ASP A 8 4.80 -20.22 21.29
C ASP A 8 5.93 -19.41 20.65
N ARG A 9 7.00 -20.09 20.21
CA ARG A 9 8.21 -19.51 19.61
C ARG A 9 8.33 -19.79 18.12
N VAL A 10 7.38 -20.50 17.53
CA VAL A 10 7.43 -20.94 16.14
C VAL A 10 6.37 -20.19 15.34
N VAL A 11 6.77 -19.62 14.21
CA VAL A 11 5.85 -19.06 13.23
C VAL A 11 5.61 -20.09 12.14
N HIS A 12 4.36 -20.47 11.98
CA HIS A 12 3.86 -21.36 10.95
C HIS A 12 3.30 -20.54 9.79
N LEU A 13 3.71 -20.86 8.57
CA LEU A 13 3.30 -20.18 7.37
C LEU A 13 2.37 -21.07 6.55
N PHE A 14 1.28 -20.51 6.07
CA PHE A 14 0.24 -21.20 5.31
C PHE A 14 0.05 -20.54 3.95
N ASP A 15 -0.28 -21.36 2.96
CA ASP A 15 -0.68 -20.85 1.64
C ASP A 15 -2.14 -20.39 1.63
N ALA A 16 -2.56 -19.83 0.50
CA ALA A 16 -3.94 -19.40 0.25
C ALA A 16 -4.94 -20.56 0.18
N ARG A 17 -4.53 -21.80 0.46
CA ARG A 17 -5.36 -23.01 0.54
C ARG A 17 -5.50 -23.49 1.99
N GLY A 18 -4.86 -22.82 2.95
CA GLY A 18 -4.81 -23.22 4.34
C GLY A 18 -3.86 -24.40 4.60
N SER A 19 -3.05 -24.80 3.61
CA SER A 19 -2.03 -25.83 3.80
C SER A 19 -0.78 -25.23 4.42
N LYS A 20 -0.22 -25.92 5.41
CA LYS A 20 1.04 -25.50 6.05
C LYS A 20 2.18 -25.61 5.06
N VAL A 21 2.78 -24.48 4.73
CA VAL A 21 3.84 -24.35 3.73
C VAL A 21 5.21 -24.48 4.36
N ASP A 22 5.45 -23.79 5.46
CA ASP A 22 6.76 -23.66 6.07
C ASP A 22 6.63 -23.31 7.56
N ARG A 23 7.72 -23.39 8.31
CA ARG A 23 7.81 -22.91 9.69
C ARG A 23 9.22 -22.42 10.01
N PHE A 24 9.32 -21.42 10.88
CA PHE A 24 10.61 -20.97 11.40
C PHE A 24 10.54 -20.61 12.87
N ASP A 25 11.65 -20.83 13.57
CA ASP A 25 11.81 -20.48 14.98
C ASP A 25 12.17 -19.01 15.13
N THR A 26 11.49 -18.35 16.06
CA THR A 26 11.79 -16.96 16.43
C THR A 26 12.96 -16.91 17.40
N ARG A 27 13.79 -15.88 17.25
CA ARG A 27 15.00 -15.70 18.08
C ARG A 27 14.73 -14.72 19.23
N PRO A 28 15.28 -14.95 20.42
CA PRO A 28 15.20 -13.99 21.51
C PRO A 28 15.95 -12.70 21.18
N ALA A 29 15.54 -11.60 21.80
CA ALA A 29 16.14 -10.28 21.65
C ALA A 29 17.59 -10.26 22.14
N ASP A 30 17.84 -10.85 23.32
CA ASP A 30 19.16 -11.04 23.91
C ASP A 30 19.65 -12.48 23.71
N LYS A 31 20.88 -12.63 23.21
CA LYS A 31 21.51 -13.94 22.99
C LYS A 31 21.97 -14.60 24.29
N ALA A 32 22.20 -13.82 25.35
CA ALA A 32 22.65 -14.30 26.66
C ALA A 32 21.49 -14.69 27.58
N ALA A 33 20.28 -14.16 27.32
CA ALA A 33 19.09 -14.48 28.08
C ALA A 33 18.55 -15.87 27.70
N THR A 34 18.59 -16.81 28.63
CA THR A 34 17.93 -18.13 28.54
C THR A 34 16.39 -18.06 28.69
N ASN A 35 15.81 -16.86 28.71
CA ASN A 35 14.39 -16.67 28.98
C ASN A 35 13.53 -17.13 27.79
N ALA A 36 12.47 -17.86 28.10
CA ALA A 36 11.45 -18.25 27.13
C ALA A 36 10.65 -17.00 26.72
N HIS A 37 10.91 -16.45 25.53
CA HIS A 37 10.01 -15.48 24.91
C HIS A 37 8.84 -16.20 24.22
N CYS A 38 7.73 -15.51 24.01
CA CYS A 38 6.61 -15.97 23.20
C CYS A 38 6.23 -14.89 22.19
N VAL A 39 5.62 -15.29 21.08
CA VAL A 39 5.04 -14.35 20.11
C VAL A 39 3.72 -13.83 20.65
N THR A 40 3.60 -12.51 20.80
CA THR A 40 2.39 -11.87 21.32
C THR A 40 1.44 -11.42 20.21
N ALA A 41 1.99 -11.00 19.07
CA ALA A 41 1.23 -10.60 17.90
C ALA A 41 2.08 -10.74 16.62
N LEU A 42 1.42 -10.83 15.47
CA LEU A 42 2.09 -10.88 14.19
C LEU A 42 1.22 -10.25 13.10
N ALA A 43 1.86 -9.73 12.05
CA ALA A 43 1.18 -9.24 10.86
C ALA A 43 2.02 -9.53 9.60
N LEU A 44 1.35 -9.92 8.51
CA LEU A 44 1.97 -10.10 7.20
C LEU A 44 1.95 -8.78 6.42
N SER A 45 3.00 -8.52 5.65
CA SER A 45 2.98 -7.43 4.67
C SER A 45 1.99 -7.74 3.54
N PRO A 46 1.46 -6.71 2.85
CA PRO A 46 0.48 -6.87 1.75
C PRO A 46 0.93 -7.80 0.62
N ASP A 47 2.22 -7.77 0.32
CA ASP A 47 2.87 -8.60 -0.70
C ASP A 47 3.25 -9.99 -0.19
N ALA A 48 2.96 -10.29 1.09
CA ALA A 48 3.35 -11.49 1.82
C ALA A 48 4.86 -11.82 1.74
N SER A 49 5.71 -10.81 1.49
CA SER A 49 7.17 -10.97 1.41
C SER A 49 7.84 -10.82 2.78
N ARG A 50 7.16 -10.22 3.75
CA ARG A 50 7.65 -9.93 5.10
C ARG A 50 6.60 -10.29 6.14
N VAL A 51 7.06 -10.62 7.35
CA VAL A 51 6.20 -10.79 8.53
C VAL A 51 6.79 -10.04 9.70
N ALA A 52 5.99 -9.18 10.33
CA ALA A 52 6.32 -8.51 11.58
C ALA A 52 5.87 -9.42 12.72
N VAL A 53 6.80 -9.74 13.62
CA VAL A 53 6.58 -10.63 14.77
C VAL A 53 6.90 -9.86 16.03
N ALA A 54 5.89 -9.60 16.85
CA ALA A 54 6.02 -9.03 18.17
C ALA A 54 6.29 -10.13 19.20
N GLN A 55 7.25 -9.89 20.08
CA GLN A 55 7.72 -10.84 21.07
C GLN A 55 7.56 -10.25 22.48
N SER A 56 7.37 -11.13 23.48
CA SER A 56 7.21 -10.74 24.88
C SER A 56 8.48 -10.16 25.52
N ASP A 57 9.64 -10.31 24.88
CA ASP A 57 10.93 -9.78 25.30
C ASP A 57 11.19 -8.34 24.81
N ASN A 58 10.12 -7.56 24.65
CA ASN A 58 10.14 -6.15 24.26
C ASN A 58 10.81 -5.91 22.90
N MET A 59 10.45 -6.74 21.93
CA MET A 59 11.02 -6.68 20.59
C MET A 59 9.95 -6.90 19.51
N VAL A 60 10.04 -6.12 18.44
CA VAL A 60 9.37 -6.44 17.17
C VAL A 60 10.41 -6.77 16.12
N VAL A 61 10.33 -7.95 15.53
CA VAL A 61 11.28 -8.44 14.54
C VAL A 61 10.55 -8.64 13.22
N VAL A 62 11.06 -8.02 12.15
CA VAL A 62 10.55 -8.23 10.80
C VAL A 62 11.43 -9.26 10.11
N TYR A 63 10.81 -10.36 9.66
CA TYR A 63 11.45 -11.41 8.89
C TYR A 63 11.13 -11.25 7.41
N HIS A 64 12.12 -11.47 6.55
CA HIS A 64 11.89 -11.61 5.11
C HIS A 64 11.64 -13.08 4.78
N LEU A 65 10.54 -13.33 4.07
CA LEU A 65 10.03 -14.68 3.84
C LEU A 65 10.59 -15.36 2.59
N GLY A 66 11.18 -14.59 1.66
CA GLY A 66 11.64 -15.08 0.37
C GLY A 66 10.50 -15.40 -0.59
N LEU A 67 10.82 -15.58 -1.88
CA LEU A 67 9.84 -15.85 -2.93
C LEU A 67 9.57 -17.36 -3.08
N ALA A 68 10.59 -18.20 -2.79
CA ALA A 68 10.48 -19.65 -2.85
C ALA A 68 10.27 -20.27 -1.46
N LYS A 69 9.57 -21.41 -1.41
CA LYS A 69 9.34 -22.16 -0.15
C LYS A 69 10.65 -22.57 0.55
N THR A 70 11.73 -22.79 -0.22
CA THR A 70 13.05 -23.20 0.28
C THR A 70 13.92 -22.04 0.76
N ASP A 71 13.49 -20.79 0.55
CA ASP A 71 14.29 -19.64 0.93
C ASP A 71 14.41 -19.54 2.45
N LYS A 72 15.65 -19.31 2.92
CA LYS A 72 15.90 -19.12 4.34
C LYS A 72 15.18 -17.87 4.83
N LYS A 73 14.44 -18.01 5.92
CA LYS A 73 13.77 -16.89 6.58
C LYS A 73 14.81 -16.11 7.38
N VAL A 74 15.05 -14.86 6.97
CA VAL A 74 16.11 -14.03 7.55
C VAL A 74 15.51 -12.87 8.31
N VAL A 75 16.10 -12.56 9.47
CA VAL A 75 15.78 -11.33 10.21
C VAL A 75 16.18 -10.13 9.35
N TYR A 76 15.20 -9.36 8.90
CA TYR A 76 15.41 -8.18 8.05
C TYR A 76 15.62 -6.92 8.91
N ARG A 77 14.73 -6.70 9.88
CA ARG A 77 14.72 -5.50 10.74
C ARG A 77 14.29 -5.83 12.16
N LYS A 78 14.69 -4.95 13.08
CA LYS A 78 14.60 -5.16 14.52
C LYS A 78 14.22 -3.83 15.18
N PHE A 79 13.09 -3.81 15.87
CA PHE A 79 12.55 -2.63 16.55
C PHE A 79 12.41 -2.90 18.05
N PRO A 80 13.38 -2.43 18.87
CA PRO A 80 13.30 -2.51 20.32
C PRO A 80 12.12 -1.71 20.87
N THR A 81 11.44 -2.27 21.87
CA THR A 81 10.32 -1.63 22.56
C THR A 81 10.61 -1.44 24.05
N THR A 82 9.83 -0.56 24.68
CA THR A 82 9.91 -0.29 26.13
C THR A 82 9.03 -1.24 26.95
N ALA A 83 8.01 -1.82 26.30
CA ALA A 83 7.06 -2.74 26.89
C ALA A 83 6.64 -3.79 25.84
N PRO A 84 6.02 -4.91 26.26
CA PRO A 84 5.51 -5.93 25.35
C PRO A 84 4.46 -5.35 24.41
N VAL A 85 4.49 -5.80 23.16
CA VAL A 85 3.55 -5.36 22.12
C VAL A 85 2.29 -6.21 22.21
N ALA A 86 1.14 -5.55 22.36
CA ALA A 86 -0.16 -6.19 22.49
C ALA A 86 -0.75 -6.57 21.12
N SER A 87 -0.58 -5.73 20.11
CA SER A 87 -1.06 -6.01 18.76
C SER A 87 -0.18 -5.32 17.70
N VAL A 88 -0.18 -5.87 16.49
CA VAL A 88 0.58 -5.43 15.31
C VAL A 88 -0.36 -5.43 14.11
N LEU A 89 -0.30 -4.39 13.29
CA LEU A 89 -1.15 -4.23 12.11
C LEU A 89 -0.33 -3.73 10.92
N TRP A 90 -0.54 -4.34 9.77
CA TRP A 90 0.06 -3.91 8.51
C TRP A 90 -1.04 -3.39 7.57
N PRO A 91 -0.95 -2.13 7.08
CA PRO A 91 -1.90 -1.60 6.11
C PRO A 91 -1.88 -2.38 4.80
N SER A 92 -3.04 -2.64 4.21
CA SER A 92 -3.21 -3.47 3.02
C SER A 92 -2.59 -2.92 1.74
N ASP A 93 -2.38 -1.60 1.64
CA ASP A 93 -1.85 -0.97 0.42
C ASP A 93 -0.38 -0.52 0.56
N VAL A 94 0.22 -0.63 1.76
CA VAL A 94 1.57 -0.11 2.05
C VAL A 94 2.47 -1.18 2.68
N ALA A 95 3.51 -1.60 1.97
CA ALA A 95 4.45 -2.63 2.45
C ALA A 95 5.63 -2.09 3.28
N ASP A 96 5.85 -0.78 3.33
CA ASP A 96 7.05 -0.19 3.97
C ASP A 96 6.80 0.31 5.38
N THR A 97 5.54 0.39 5.82
CA THR A 97 5.14 0.93 7.11
C THR A 97 4.13 0.02 7.78
N PHE A 98 4.30 -0.22 9.08
CA PHE A 98 3.33 -0.95 9.89
C PHE A 98 3.15 -0.29 11.26
N PHE A 99 2.05 -0.61 11.93
CA PHE A 99 1.70 -0.07 13.24
C PHE A 99 1.79 -1.16 14.31
N TYR A 100 2.18 -0.78 15.51
CA TYR A 100 2.20 -1.69 16.65
C TYR A 100 1.93 -0.93 17.94
N GLY A 101 1.18 -1.58 18.81
CA GLY A 101 0.72 -0.99 20.06
C GLY A 101 1.21 -1.79 21.26
N GLN A 102 1.63 -1.07 22.29
CA GLN A 102 2.22 -1.63 23.50
C GLN A 102 1.17 -1.77 24.61
N ILE A 103 1.41 -2.70 25.53
CA ILE A 103 0.52 -2.94 26.68
C ILE A 103 0.47 -1.76 27.66
N ASP A 104 1.45 -0.86 27.60
CA ASP A 104 1.45 0.38 28.39
C ASP A 104 0.53 1.46 27.79
N GLY A 105 0.02 1.25 26.56
CA GLY A 105 -0.87 2.16 25.83
C GLY A 105 -0.17 3.00 24.76
N ARG A 106 1.14 2.84 24.58
CA ARG A 106 1.90 3.57 23.56
C ARG A 106 1.70 2.93 22.18
N VAL A 107 1.32 3.75 21.19
CA VAL A 107 1.11 3.30 19.81
C VAL A 107 2.18 3.89 18.92
N ARG A 108 2.81 3.03 18.11
CA ARG A 108 4.00 3.36 17.32
C ARG A 108 3.82 3.01 15.86
N VAL A 109 4.55 3.72 15.02
CA VAL A 109 4.67 3.48 13.59
C VAL A 109 6.11 3.06 13.30
N ALA A 110 6.30 1.95 12.59
CA ALA A 110 7.61 1.48 12.13
C ALA A 110 7.71 1.60 10.62
N HIS A 111 8.75 2.30 10.17
CA HIS A 111 9.18 2.32 8.77
C HIS A 111 10.24 1.25 8.58
N VAL A 112 9.89 0.19 7.85
CA VAL A 112 10.69 -1.04 7.71
C VAL A 112 12.03 -0.74 7.04
N ASP A 113 12.01 -0.12 5.86
CA ASP A 113 13.24 0.08 5.10
C ASP A 113 14.18 1.10 5.73
N LEU A 114 13.62 2.14 6.35
CA LEU A 114 14.36 3.14 7.12
C LEU A 114 14.90 2.62 8.46
N ASN A 115 14.44 1.46 8.92
CA ASN A 115 14.71 0.91 10.25
C ASN A 115 14.48 1.93 11.38
N LYS A 116 13.41 2.72 11.26
CA LYS A 116 13.05 3.76 12.23
C LYS A 116 11.64 3.52 12.73
N ALA A 117 11.44 3.73 14.03
CA ALA A 117 10.11 3.69 14.64
C ALA A 117 9.82 4.97 15.42
N GLY A 118 8.68 5.59 15.13
CA GLY A 118 8.18 6.78 15.81
C GLY A 118 7.02 6.44 16.74
N THR A 119 6.76 7.30 17.73
CA THR A 119 5.57 7.22 18.57
C THR A 119 4.47 8.08 17.94
N LEU A 120 3.30 7.49 17.68
CA LEU A 120 2.13 8.24 17.20
C LEU A 120 1.47 8.98 18.35
N PHE A 121 1.29 8.29 19.47
CA PHE A 121 0.83 8.86 20.72
C PHE A 121 1.15 7.93 21.89
N ASP A 122 1.11 8.50 23.10
CA ASP A 122 1.43 7.81 24.34
C ASP A 122 0.26 7.99 25.31
N ARG A 123 -0.43 6.89 25.61
CA ARG A 123 -1.53 6.83 26.58
C ARG A 123 -1.11 5.95 27.73
N LYS A 124 -1.50 6.31 28.95
CA LYS A 124 -1.26 5.52 30.17
C LYS A 124 -2.40 4.51 30.41
N SER A 125 -2.90 3.88 29.36
CA SER A 125 -4.01 2.93 29.40
C SER A 125 -3.76 1.82 28.40
N PRO A 126 -3.79 0.53 28.82
CA PRO A 126 -3.50 -0.58 27.93
C PRO A 126 -4.32 -0.56 26.66
N LEU A 127 -3.63 -0.79 25.54
CA LEU A 127 -4.28 -0.94 24.25
C LEU A 127 -4.90 -2.33 24.16
N ILE A 128 -6.19 -2.39 23.84
CA ILE A 128 -6.94 -3.64 23.71
C ILE A 128 -7.05 -4.07 22.25
N CYS A 129 -7.47 -3.14 21.38
CA CYS A 129 -7.64 -3.39 19.96
C CYS A 129 -7.30 -2.14 19.15
N PHE A 130 -6.85 -2.33 17.92
CA PHE A 130 -6.71 -1.24 16.96
C PHE A 130 -6.84 -1.76 15.55
N ASP A 131 -7.31 -0.90 14.66
CA ASP A 131 -7.50 -1.20 13.25
C ASP A 131 -7.22 0.03 12.39
N CYS A 132 -6.92 -0.15 11.12
CA CYS A 132 -6.56 0.93 10.21
C CYS A 132 -7.22 0.79 8.84
N GLU A 133 -7.42 1.93 8.21
CA GLU A 133 -7.83 2.00 6.81
C GLU A 133 -6.75 1.41 5.88
N ARG A 134 -7.15 0.95 4.69
CA ARG A 134 -6.30 0.19 3.77
C ARG A 134 -4.97 0.87 3.43
N SER A 135 -4.98 2.19 3.23
CA SER A 135 -3.76 2.95 2.97
C SER A 135 -2.95 3.31 4.21
N GLY A 136 -3.49 3.06 5.41
CA GLY A 136 -2.87 3.39 6.70
C GLY A 136 -2.97 4.88 7.05
N THR A 137 -3.82 5.65 6.34
CA THR A 137 -3.99 7.09 6.61
C THR A 137 -4.85 7.37 7.83
N LEU A 138 -5.76 6.45 8.17
CA LEU A 138 -6.61 6.52 9.33
C LEU A 138 -6.38 5.28 10.19
N LEU A 139 -6.13 5.50 11.48
CA LEU A 139 -5.91 4.46 12.48
C LEU A 139 -6.83 4.73 13.66
N ALA A 140 -7.56 3.71 14.11
CA ALA A 140 -8.44 3.77 15.25
C ALA A 140 -7.96 2.82 16.35
N THR A 141 -7.96 3.28 17.61
CA THR A 141 -7.48 2.48 18.74
C THR A 141 -8.49 2.47 19.88
N GLY A 142 -8.66 1.31 20.51
CA GLY A 142 -9.52 1.09 21.66
C GLY A 142 -8.71 0.65 22.88
N HIS A 143 -8.97 1.28 24.02
CA HIS A 143 -8.20 1.10 25.24
C HIS A 143 -9.04 0.51 26.39
N ALA A 144 -8.34 0.02 27.42
CA ALA A 144 -8.94 -0.59 28.61
C ALA A 144 -9.79 0.38 29.45
N ASP A 145 -9.48 1.68 29.38
CA ASP A 145 -10.23 2.77 30.02
C ASP A 145 -11.48 3.20 29.23
N GLY A 146 -11.82 2.47 28.16
CA GLY A 146 -12.96 2.75 27.29
C GLY A 146 -12.71 3.86 26.28
N SER A 147 -11.53 4.48 26.27
CA SER A 147 -11.22 5.55 25.33
C SER A 147 -10.99 5.02 23.91
N ILE A 148 -11.50 5.76 22.93
CA ILE A 148 -11.28 5.52 21.51
C ILE A 148 -10.46 6.69 20.97
N GLN A 149 -9.30 6.39 20.37
CA GLN A 149 -8.50 7.39 19.69
C GLN A 149 -8.55 7.20 18.19
N LEU A 150 -8.59 8.32 17.49
CA LEU A 150 -8.47 8.39 16.05
C LEU A 150 -7.18 9.13 15.71
N CYS A 151 -6.33 8.48 14.91
CA CYS A 151 -5.07 9.00 14.43
C CYS A 151 -5.15 9.14 12.91
N SER A 152 -4.99 10.36 12.42
CA SER A 152 -4.97 10.67 10.98
C SER A 152 -3.55 11.05 10.58
N MET A 153 -3.04 10.40 9.54
CA MET A 153 -1.71 10.61 8.98
C MET A 153 -1.82 11.49 7.73
N ASN A 154 -1.22 12.67 7.77
CA ASN A 154 -1.24 13.57 6.62
C ASN A 154 -0.01 13.33 5.73
N ALA A 155 -0.24 12.78 4.53
CA ALA A 155 0.82 12.46 3.56
C ALA A 155 1.71 13.66 3.20
N SER A 156 1.17 14.88 3.26
CA SER A 156 1.91 16.11 2.90
C SER A 156 2.91 16.58 3.96
N THR A 157 2.63 16.33 5.24
CA THR A 157 3.42 16.88 6.37
C THR A 157 4.14 15.82 7.19
N SER A 158 3.88 14.53 6.92
CA SER A 158 4.37 13.39 7.72
C SER A 158 4.07 13.53 9.23
N ARG A 159 3.10 14.36 9.59
CA ARG A 159 2.63 14.54 10.97
C ARG A 159 1.37 13.71 11.19
N ALA A 160 1.36 13.01 12.31
CA ALA A 160 0.20 12.34 12.84
C ALA A 160 -0.61 13.34 13.67
N THR A 161 -1.93 13.41 13.46
CA THR A 161 -2.85 14.11 14.36
C THR A 161 -3.68 13.08 15.09
N THR A 162 -3.59 13.06 16.42
CA THR A 162 -4.31 12.12 17.27
C THR A 162 -5.33 12.85 18.12
N ARG A 163 -6.55 12.31 18.21
CA ARG A 163 -7.63 12.85 19.04
C ARG A 163 -8.40 11.73 19.71
N GLU A 164 -8.77 11.93 20.96
CA GLU A 164 -9.79 11.12 21.62
C GLU A 164 -11.18 11.54 21.09
N VAL A 165 -11.89 10.60 20.48
CA VAL A 165 -13.14 10.87 19.75
C VAL A 165 -14.37 10.47 20.54
N TYR A 166 -14.27 9.44 21.36
CA TYR A 166 -15.33 8.96 22.24
C TYR A 166 -14.75 8.13 23.38
N ARG A 167 -15.49 8.01 24.49
CA ARG A 167 -15.11 7.18 25.63
C ARG A 167 -16.31 6.44 26.16
N PHE A 168 -16.23 5.12 26.16
CA PHE A 168 -17.18 4.25 26.85
C PHE A 168 -16.94 4.26 28.36
N PRO A 169 -17.97 3.95 29.18
CA PRO A 169 -17.80 3.77 30.61
C PRO A 169 -17.00 2.50 30.97
N VAL A 170 -16.80 1.59 30.02
CA VAL A 170 -16.09 0.32 30.17
C VAL A 170 -15.07 0.13 29.04
N SER A 171 -14.19 -0.88 29.17
CA SER A 171 -13.17 -1.20 28.16
C SER A 171 -13.75 -1.38 26.76
N VAL A 172 -12.99 -0.96 25.75
CA VAL A 172 -13.28 -1.30 24.34
C VAL A 172 -12.88 -2.76 24.09
N THR A 173 -13.74 -3.54 23.45
CA THR A 173 -13.50 -4.97 23.16
C THR A 173 -13.05 -5.21 21.72
N ALA A 174 -13.68 -4.52 20.77
CA ALA A 174 -13.39 -4.66 19.35
C ALA A 174 -13.49 -3.32 18.64
N ILE A 175 -12.73 -3.16 17.57
CA ILE A 175 -12.74 -1.98 16.72
C ILE A 175 -12.53 -2.39 15.26
N SER A 176 -13.19 -1.68 14.35
CA SER A 176 -13.10 -1.88 12.91
C SER A 176 -13.07 -0.51 12.22
N CYS A 177 -12.17 -0.33 11.26
CA CYS A 177 -11.85 0.97 10.66
C CYS A 177 -11.95 0.92 9.13
N THR A 178 -12.59 1.93 8.53
CA THR A 178 -12.61 2.15 7.08
C THR A 178 -12.24 3.59 6.75
N ALA A 179 -12.16 3.92 5.46
CA ALA A 179 -11.87 5.29 5.01
C ALA A 179 -12.94 6.32 5.39
N ALA A 180 -14.18 5.88 5.66
CA ALA A 180 -15.30 6.78 5.95
C ALA A 180 -15.72 6.75 7.43
N CYS A 181 -15.65 5.59 8.08
CA CYS A 181 -16.19 5.39 9.41
C CYS A 181 -15.38 4.39 10.24
N VAL A 182 -15.54 4.50 11.56
CA VAL A 182 -14.98 3.63 12.59
C VAL A 182 -16.14 3.10 13.43
N ALA A 183 -16.11 1.82 13.74
CA ALA A 183 -17.03 1.16 14.67
C ALA A 183 -16.21 0.64 15.84
N ALA A 184 -16.59 1.01 17.05
CA ALA A 184 -15.97 0.51 18.27
C ALA A 184 -17.05 -0.09 19.17
N ALA A 185 -16.81 -1.31 19.66
CA ALA A 185 -17.67 -1.99 20.61
C ALA A 185 -17.09 -1.88 22.01
N ALA A 186 -17.97 -1.62 22.97
CA ALA A 186 -17.64 -1.70 24.37
C ALA A 186 -17.69 -3.15 24.86
N GLN A 187 -17.20 -3.38 26.08
CA GLN A 187 -17.51 -4.59 26.84
C GLN A 187 -19.01 -4.67 27.20
N THR A 188 -19.68 -3.53 27.27
CA THR A 188 -21.13 -3.45 27.20
C THR A 188 -21.60 -3.75 25.79
N THR A 189 -22.89 -4.03 25.62
CA THR A 189 -23.54 -4.26 24.33
C THR A 189 -23.68 -2.98 23.49
N GLU A 190 -22.81 -1.98 23.67
CA GLU A 190 -22.90 -0.70 22.97
C GLU A 190 -21.87 -0.61 21.85
N ILE A 191 -22.27 -0.03 20.72
CA ILE A 191 -21.40 0.22 19.56
C ILE A 191 -21.46 1.70 19.21
N ALA A 192 -20.30 2.33 19.14
CA ALA A 192 -20.14 3.70 18.69
C ALA A 192 -19.71 3.72 17.23
N LEU A 193 -20.53 4.32 16.36
CA LEU A 193 -20.17 4.64 14.98
C LEU A 193 -19.66 6.07 14.92
N ILE A 194 -18.43 6.23 14.45
CA ILE A 194 -17.69 7.50 14.43
C ILE A 194 -17.26 7.78 12.99
N ASN A 195 -17.44 9.02 12.52
CA ASN A 195 -17.00 9.40 11.18
C ASN A 195 -15.47 9.64 11.13
N ARG A 196 -14.94 9.83 9.92
CA ARG A 196 -13.51 10.13 9.71
C ARG A 196 -13.02 11.38 10.46
N GLU A 197 -13.87 12.38 10.66
CA GLU A 197 -13.52 13.62 11.37
C GLU A 197 -13.50 13.46 12.91
N GLY A 198 -13.92 12.30 13.42
CA GLY A 198 -13.95 11.98 14.84
C GLY A 198 -15.24 12.39 15.56
N ASN A 199 -16.32 12.63 14.82
CA ASN A 199 -17.64 12.88 15.37
C ASN A 199 -18.42 11.57 15.53
N LEU A 200 -19.07 11.41 16.69
CA LEU A 200 -20.00 10.31 16.94
C LEU A 200 -21.24 10.48 16.02
N MET A 201 -21.43 9.55 15.11
CA MET A 201 -22.59 9.51 14.20
C MET A 201 -23.78 8.85 14.89
N GLN A 202 -23.55 7.70 15.51
CA GLN A 202 -24.60 6.89 16.10
C GLN A 202 -24.04 6.08 17.27
N LEU A 203 -24.82 5.97 18.33
CA LEU A 203 -24.60 5.02 19.41
C LEU A 203 -25.69 3.96 19.32
N ILE A 204 -25.29 2.71 19.16
CA ILE A 204 -26.19 1.58 18.95
C ILE A 204 -26.14 0.70 20.19
N ASP A 205 -27.28 0.54 20.88
CA ASP A 205 -27.40 -0.45 21.95
C ASP A 205 -27.86 -1.79 21.38
N PHE A 206 -26.91 -2.71 21.26
CA PHE A 206 -27.13 -4.06 20.77
C PHE A 206 -27.96 -4.92 21.73
N ARG A 207 -28.11 -4.56 23.01
CA ARG A 207 -28.97 -5.31 23.95
C ARG A 207 -30.45 -5.18 23.62
N SER A 208 -30.83 -4.02 23.08
CA SER A 208 -32.20 -3.76 22.65
C SER A 208 -32.60 -4.61 21.44
N MET A 209 -31.62 -5.16 20.73
CA MET A 209 -31.80 -6.03 19.58
C MET A 209 -31.81 -7.48 20.06
N SER A 210 -32.99 -8.04 20.34
CA SER A 210 -33.12 -9.49 20.58
C SER A 210 -32.54 -10.26 19.38
N PRO A 211 -31.77 -11.36 19.57
CA PRO A 211 -31.55 -12.16 20.80
C PRO A 211 -30.27 -11.81 21.60
N PHE A 212 -29.61 -10.69 21.31
CA PHE A 212 -28.26 -10.38 21.80
C PHE A 212 -28.24 -9.96 23.28
N SER A 213 -27.97 -10.92 24.18
CA SER A 213 -27.80 -10.67 25.62
C SER A 213 -26.34 -10.69 26.10
N LYS A 214 -25.38 -10.82 25.16
CA LYS A 214 -24.00 -11.21 25.44
C LYS A 214 -22.97 -10.21 24.90
N GLU A 215 -21.76 -10.27 25.45
CA GLU A 215 -20.62 -9.41 25.11
C GLU A 215 -20.24 -9.52 23.63
N ILE A 216 -19.98 -8.37 23.01
CA ILE A 216 -19.53 -8.28 21.62
C ILE A 216 -18.08 -8.76 21.56
N SER A 217 -17.85 -9.74 20.70
CA SER A 217 -16.55 -10.42 20.57
C SER A 217 -15.70 -9.87 19.42
N SER A 218 -16.32 -9.40 18.34
CA SER A 218 -15.61 -8.90 17.16
C SER A 218 -16.52 -8.04 16.28
N LEU A 219 -15.89 -7.15 15.52
CA LEU A 219 -16.51 -6.27 14.54
C LEU A 219 -15.77 -6.42 13.20
N ALA A 220 -16.49 -6.40 12.08
CA ALA A 220 -15.86 -6.35 10.76
C ALA A 220 -16.66 -5.47 9.81
N PHE A 221 -15.99 -4.49 9.20
CA PHE A 221 -16.57 -3.73 8.10
C PHE A 221 -16.32 -4.43 6.77
N HIS A 222 -17.28 -4.33 5.85
CA HIS A 222 -16.96 -4.47 4.43
C HIS A 222 -15.98 -3.34 4.02
N PRO A 223 -14.99 -3.59 3.13
CA PRO A 223 -13.99 -2.58 2.74
C PRO A 223 -14.55 -1.23 2.24
N SER A 224 -15.80 -1.20 1.76
CA SER A 224 -16.46 0.07 1.36
C SER A 224 -17.06 0.87 2.53
N GLY A 225 -17.07 0.33 3.75
CA GLY A 225 -17.68 0.95 4.94
C GLY A 225 -19.21 0.97 4.97
N SER A 226 -19.87 0.28 4.03
CA SER A 226 -21.33 0.34 3.86
C SER A 226 -22.09 -0.73 4.65
N CYS A 227 -21.41 -1.78 5.10
CA CYS A 227 -21.99 -2.86 5.89
C CYS A 227 -21.07 -3.23 7.05
N LEU A 228 -21.64 -3.32 8.24
CA LEU A 228 -20.96 -3.70 9.48
C LEU A 228 -21.50 -5.05 9.95
N ALA A 229 -20.61 -6.00 10.18
CA ALA A 229 -20.94 -7.24 10.85
C ALA A 229 -20.45 -7.22 12.31
N VAL A 230 -21.29 -7.72 13.21
CA VAL A 230 -21.09 -7.74 14.66
C VAL A 230 -21.28 -9.18 15.14
N ALA A 231 -20.29 -9.71 15.84
CA ALA A 231 -20.35 -11.04 16.42
C ALA A 231 -20.43 -10.99 17.95
N ALA A 232 -21.42 -11.67 18.52
CA ALA A 232 -21.63 -11.81 19.96
C ALA A 232 -21.87 -13.29 20.30
N ARG A 233 -20.77 -13.99 20.64
CA ARG A 233 -20.73 -15.41 21.00
C ARG A 233 -21.29 -16.33 19.90
N GLU A 234 -22.53 -16.79 20.03
CA GLU A 234 -23.21 -17.64 19.04
C GLU A 234 -23.97 -16.86 17.97
N HIS A 235 -24.15 -15.55 18.16
CA HIS A 235 -24.91 -14.75 17.23
C HIS A 235 -24.01 -13.86 16.38
N VAL A 236 -24.38 -13.69 15.10
CA VAL A 236 -23.77 -12.72 14.20
C VAL A 236 -24.87 -11.88 13.57
N ARG A 237 -24.64 -10.57 13.46
CA ARG A 237 -25.55 -9.65 12.78
C ARG A 237 -24.79 -8.87 11.74
N ALA A 238 -25.35 -8.73 10.55
CA ALA A 238 -24.86 -7.80 9.54
C ALA A 238 -25.89 -6.70 9.32
N ASP A 239 -25.44 -5.45 9.46
CA ASP A 239 -26.22 -4.23 9.27
C ASP A 239 -25.68 -3.46 8.07
N ARG A 240 -26.54 -3.20 7.08
CA ARG A 240 -26.22 -2.32 5.96
C ARG A 240 -26.58 -0.88 6.36
N LEU A 241 -25.55 -0.05 6.48
CA LEU A 241 -25.68 1.31 7.03
C LEU A 241 -26.39 2.29 6.08
N SER A 242 -26.46 1.99 4.78
CA SER A 242 -27.06 2.88 3.78
C SER A 242 -28.59 2.88 3.77
N ASP A 243 -29.21 1.71 3.96
CA ASP A 243 -30.66 1.50 3.89
C ASP A 243 -31.25 0.94 5.21
N GLY A 244 -30.40 0.63 6.20
CA GLY A 244 -30.81 0.07 7.49
C GLY A 244 -31.24 -1.40 7.41
N LYS A 245 -31.06 -2.08 6.27
CA LYS A 245 -31.36 -3.52 6.17
C LYS A 245 -30.41 -4.31 7.05
N SER A 246 -30.94 -5.35 7.68
CA SER A 246 -30.17 -6.17 8.60
C SER A 246 -30.58 -7.63 8.55
N ILE A 247 -29.64 -8.49 8.94
CA ILE A 247 -29.84 -9.92 9.12
C ILE A 247 -29.12 -10.38 10.38
N THR A 248 -29.78 -11.24 11.16
CA THR A 248 -29.25 -11.81 12.40
C THR A 248 -29.25 -13.33 12.28
N LEU A 249 -28.15 -13.94 12.66
CA LEU A 249 -27.87 -15.37 12.56
C LEU A 249 -27.56 -15.92 13.94
N GLU A 250 -27.96 -17.15 14.19
CA GLU A 250 -27.60 -17.93 15.38
C GLU A 250 -26.87 -19.20 14.93
N ALA A 251 -25.68 -19.41 15.48
CA ALA A 251 -24.90 -20.60 15.25
C ALA A 251 -25.31 -21.67 16.27
N ALA A 252 -25.92 -22.76 15.80
CA ALA A 252 -26.30 -23.91 16.62
C ALA A 252 -25.99 -25.21 15.87
N ASN A 253 -25.64 -26.26 16.62
CA ASN A 253 -25.41 -27.58 16.05
C ASN A 253 -26.74 -28.28 15.68
N GLU A 254 -26.67 -29.47 15.06
CA GLU A 254 -27.85 -30.28 14.72
C GLU A 254 -28.70 -30.67 15.94
N ASN A 255 -28.12 -30.66 17.15
CA ASN A 255 -28.79 -30.95 18.41
C ASN A 255 -29.41 -29.70 19.08
N GLY A 256 -29.21 -28.50 18.51
CA GLY A 256 -29.66 -27.22 19.06
C GLY A 256 -28.72 -26.59 20.10
N ASP A 257 -27.52 -27.12 20.32
CA ASP A 257 -26.52 -26.50 21.19
C ASP A 257 -25.87 -25.31 20.51
N ALA A 258 -25.73 -24.20 21.25
CA ALA A 258 -25.11 -22.97 20.76
C ALA A 258 -23.61 -23.16 20.44
N LEU A 259 -23.23 -22.78 19.22
CA LEU A 259 -21.86 -22.83 18.71
C LEU A 259 -21.23 -21.43 18.75
N LYS A 260 -19.93 -21.35 19.03
CA LYS A 260 -19.22 -20.07 19.00
C LYS A 260 -18.79 -19.74 17.57
N ILE A 261 -18.96 -18.49 17.17
CA ILE A 261 -18.44 -17.97 15.91
C ILE A 261 -16.93 -17.71 16.05
N THR A 262 -16.16 -18.24 15.12
CA THR A 262 -14.70 -18.18 15.10
C THR A 262 -14.19 -17.09 14.16
N GLU A 263 -14.83 -16.95 13.00
CA GLU A 263 -14.47 -15.98 11.97
C GLU A 263 -15.72 -15.59 11.17
N PHE A 264 -15.77 -14.36 10.66
CA PHE A 264 -16.81 -13.93 9.74
C PHE A 264 -16.31 -12.84 8.78
N VAL A 265 -16.88 -12.81 7.58
CA VAL A 265 -16.50 -11.87 6.52
C VAL A 265 -17.75 -11.40 5.77
N VAL A 266 -17.79 -10.11 5.45
CA VAL A 266 -18.83 -9.50 4.61
C VAL A 266 -18.33 -9.38 3.17
N TYR A 267 -19.11 -9.84 2.19
CA TYR A 267 -18.85 -9.79 0.75
C TYR A 267 -19.86 -8.89 0.05
N GLU A 268 -19.39 -8.10 -0.91
CA GLU A 268 -20.21 -7.29 -1.84
C GLU A 268 -21.28 -6.41 -1.15
N ASN A 269 -21.03 -5.95 0.09
CA ASN A 269 -22.02 -5.25 0.92
C ASN A 269 -23.36 -6.00 1.14
N ARG A 270 -23.41 -7.30 0.91
CA ARG A 270 -24.67 -8.07 0.87
C ARG A 270 -24.58 -9.44 1.51
N PHE A 271 -23.49 -10.15 1.30
CA PHE A 271 -23.39 -11.54 1.74
C PHE A 271 -22.52 -11.62 2.99
N LEU A 272 -22.94 -12.43 3.95
CA LEU A 272 -22.21 -12.66 5.19
C LEU A 272 -21.85 -14.14 5.26
N VAL A 273 -20.58 -14.41 5.53
CA VAL A 273 -20.04 -15.75 5.71
C VAL A 273 -19.49 -15.84 7.12
N ALA A 274 -19.95 -16.80 7.91
CA ALA A 274 -19.47 -17.04 9.27
C ALA A 274 -19.05 -18.50 9.46
N TYR A 275 -17.99 -18.71 10.23
CA TYR A 275 -17.45 -20.03 10.57
C TYR A 275 -17.67 -20.32 12.06
N THR A 276 -18.11 -21.53 12.38
CA THR A 276 -18.37 -21.97 13.75
C THR A 276 -17.25 -22.86 14.30
N THR A 277 -17.27 -23.13 15.61
CA THR A 277 -16.31 -24.04 16.28
C THR A 277 -16.36 -25.49 15.82
N ASP A 278 -17.50 -25.97 15.33
CA ASP A 278 -17.66 -27.33 14.81
C ASP A 278 -17.41 -27.43 13.30
N LYS A 279 -16.85 -26.37 12.70
CA LYS A 279 -16.54 -26.24 11.27
C LYS A 279 -17.77 -26.14 10.36
N GLN A 280 -18.94 -25.79 10.89
CA GLN A 280 -20.06 -25.34 10.05
C GLN A 280 -19.78 -23.98 9.45
N LEU A 281 -20.41 -23.75 8.29
CA LEU A 281 -20.39 -22.51 7.56
C LEU A 281 -21.81 -21.97 7.47
N ILE A 282 -22.00 -20.74 7.94
CA ILE A 282 -23.27 -20.02 7.85
C ILE A 282 -23.13 -18.97 6.76
N LEU A 283 -23.98 -19.06 5.75
CA LEU A 283 -24.07 -18.12 4.64
C LEU A 283 -25.37 -17.36 4.72
N ALA A 284 -25.33 -16.04 4.56
CA ALA A 284 -26.52 -15.21 4.65
C ALA A 284 -26.54 -14.09 3.62
N ASP A 285 -27.74 -13.80 3.11
CA ASP A 285 -28.03 -12.69 2.20
C ASP A 285 -28.80 -11.60 2.95
N VAL A 286 -28.16 -10.45 3.18
CA VAL A 286 -28.76 -9.29 3.85
C VAL A 286 -29.93 -8.72 3.04
N GLU A 287 -29.89 -8.83 1.71
CA GLU A 287 -30.91 -8.25 0.82
C GLU A 287 -32.15 -9.12 0.70
N GLN A 288 -31.97 -10.44 0.51
CA GLN A 288 -33.07 -11.40 0.40
C GLN A 288 -33.53 -11.98 1.74
N GLN A 289 -32.82 -11.67 2.84
CA GLN A 289 -33.03 -12.24 4.17
C GLN A 289 -33.02 -13.78 4.22
N LYS A 290 -32.16 -14.40 3.39
CA LYS A 290 -32.01 -15.85 3.35
C LYS A 290 -30.76 -16.30 4.10
N VAL A 291 -30.84 -17.46 4.76
CA VAL A 291 -29.77 -18.06 5.53
C VAL A 291 -29.64 -19.53 5.15
N SER A 292 -28.41 -19.99 5.02
CA SER A 292 -28.04 -21.38 4.80
C SER A 292 -26.95 -21.78 5.79
N THR A 293 -27.17 -22.84 6.55
CA THR A 293 -26.13 -23.42 7.40
C THR A 293 -25.69 -24.74 6.78
N ILE A 294 -24.44 -24.82 6.35
CA ILE A 294 -23.89 -26.01 5.72
C ILE A 294 -22.73 -26.57 6.55
N THR A 295 -22.61 -27.89 6.59
CA THR A 295 -21.45 -28.58 7.14
C THR A 295 -20.55 -28.99 5.98
N PRO A 296 -19.52 -28.20 5.61
CA PRO A 296 -18.67 -28.51 4.48
C PRO A 296 -17.96 -29.85 4.69
N THR A 297 -18.03 -30.73 3.70
CA THR A 297 -17.30 -32.01 3.69
C THR A 297 -15.83 -31.84 3.33
N TRP A 298 -15.43 -30.64 2.92
CA TRP A 298 -14.09 -30.30 2.49
C TRP A 298 -13.26 -29.63 3.59
N ALA A 299 -11.96 -29.95 3.60
CA ALA A 299 -10.98 -29.32 4.46
C ALA A 299 -10.11 -28.33 3.65
N GLY A 300 -9.92 -27.11 4.18
CA GLY A 300 -9.07 -26.08 3.58
C GLY A 300 -9.76 -24.73 3.46
N SER A 301 -9.02 -23.70 3.05
CA SER A 301 -9.60 -22.36 2.86
C SER A 301 -10.49 -22.33 1.61
N THR A 302 -11.72 -21.86 1.78
CA THR A 302 -12.71 -21.79 0.71
C THR A 302 -12.82 -20.35 0.21
N ARG A 303 -12.87 -20.18 -1.12
CA ARG A 303 -13.22 -18.88 -1.72
C ARG A 303 -14.68 -18.90 -2.15
N PHE A 304 -15.39 -17.84 -1.82
CA PHE A 304 -16.79 -17.70 -2.16
C PHE A 304 -16.96 -16.69 -3.29
N VAL A 305 -17.76 -17.06 -4.28
CA VAL A 305 -18.24 -16.17 -5.33
C VAL A 305 -19.75 -16.15 -5.23
N PHE A 306 -20.33 -14.97 -5.03
CA PHE A 306 -21.76 -14.81 -4.89
C PHE A 306 -22.36 -14.24 -6.17
N ASP A 307 -23.56 -14.69 -6.52
CA ASP A 307 -24.37 -14.11 -7.58
C ASP A 307 -25.55 -13.32 -7.01
N SER A 308 -26.01 -12.34 -7.79
CA SER A 308 -27.17 -11.47 -7.54
C SER A 308 -28.46 -12.22 -7.20
N GLN A 309 -28.63 -13.47 -7.65
CA GLN A 309 -29.83 -14.28 -7.40
C GLN A 309 -29.78 -15.10 -6.10
N GLY A 310 -28.68 -15.04 -5.33
CA GLY A 310 -28.53 -15.79 -4.08
C GLY A 310 -27.93 -17.19 -4.26
N VAL A 311 -27.10 -17.39 -5.30
CA VAL A 311 -26.28 -18.58 -5.46
C VAL A 311 -24.85 -18.27 -5.02
N CYS A 312 -24.26 -19.17 -4.25
CA CYS A 312 -22.89 -19.10 -3.77
C CYS A 312 -22.08 -20.27 -4.33
N LEU A 313 -20.95 -19.96 -4.96
CA LEU A 313 -19.97 -20.93 -5.41
C LEU A 313 -18.83 -20.98 -4.40
N ALA A 314 -18.70 -22.12 -3.72
CA ALA A 314 -17.68 -22.39 -2.73
C ALA A 314 -16.53 -23.19 -3.39
N HIS A 315 -15.47 -22.50 -3.77
CA HIS A 315 -14.28 -23.10 -4.37
C HIS A 315 -13.32 -23.57 -3.29
N HIS A 316 -13.19 -24.89 -3.14
CA HIS A 316 -12.44 -25.50 -2.04
C HIS A 316 -11.22 -26.34 -2.48
N LYS A 317 -11.13 -26.77 -3.75
CA LYS A 317 -9.92 -27.35 -4.39
C LYS A 317 -9.86 -26.94 -5.86
N GLU A 318 -8.68 -27.05 -6.49
CA GLU A 318 -8.44 -26.62 -7.89
C GLU A 318 -9.47 -27.14 -8.89
N ASP A 319 -9.96 -28.36 -8.68
CA ASP A 319 -10.86 -29.02 -9.60
C ASP A 319 -12.27 -29.19 -9.03
N THR A 320 -12.61 -28.63 -7.85
CA THR A 320 -13.93 -28.84 -7.24
C THR A 320 -14.56 -27.58 -6.67
N VAL A 321 -15.80 -27.32 -7.10
CA VAL A 321 -16.65 -26.22 -6.64
C VAL A 321 -17.93 -26.79 -6.06
N ALA A 322 -18.23 -26.46 -4.81
CA ALA A 322 -19.54 -26.75 -4.23
C ALA A 322 -20.51 -25.60 -4.57
N VAL A 323 -21.73 -25.95 -4.98
CA VAL A 323 -22.80 -25.00 -5.26
C VAL A 323 -23.74 -24.96 -4.07
N VAL A 324 -23.97 -23.77 -3.54
CA VAL A 324 -24.86 -23.54 -2.40
C VAL A 324 -25.91 -22.52 -2.81
N VAL A 325 -27.18 -22.87 -2.67
CA VAL A 325 -28.29 -21.94 -2.91
C VAL A 325 -28.67 -21.33 -1.58
N LEU A 326 -28.56 -20.01 -1.46
CA LEU A 326 -28.90 -19.30 -0.22
C LEU A 326 -30.39 -19.47 0.09
N GLY A 327 -30.69 -19.90 1.31
CA GLY A 327 -32.01 -20.32 1.76
C GLY A 327 -32.22 -21.83 1.81
N ASP A 328 -31.30 -22.62 1.22
CA ASP A 328 -31.24 -24.07 1.39
C ASP A 328 -29.99 -24.45 2.20
N SER A 329 -30.15 -25.29 3.22
CA SER A 329 -29.07 -25.71 4.13
C SER A 329 -28.35 -26.98 3.63
N GLU A 330 -28.67 -27.44 2.42
CA GLU A 330 -27.96 -28.52 1.75
C GLU A 330 -27.06 -28.01 0.61
N ILE A 331 -25.99 -28.75 0.34
CA ILE A 331 -25.12 -28.48 -0.82
C ILE A 331 -25.84 -29.01 -2.05
N ALA A 332 -26.29 -28.11 -2.93
CA ALA A 332 -27.05 -28.43 -4.13
C ALA A 332 -26.28 -29.31 -5.14
N GLY A 333 -24.95 -29.34 -5.03
CA GLY A 333 -24.12 -30.25 -5.80
C GLY A 333 -22.64 -29.88 -5.78
N ASN A 334 -21.79 -30.84 -6.15
CA ASN A 334 -20.37 -30.62 -6.37
C ASN A 334 -20.06 -30.65 -7.85
N MET A 335 -19.34 -29.65 -8.35
CA MET A 335 -18.85 -29.55 -9.72
C MET A 335 -17.38 -29.96 -9.75
N PHE A 336 -17.02 -30.93 -10.59
CA PHE A 336 -15.65 -31.38 -10.83
C PHE A 336 -15.15 -30.91 -12.19
N PHE A 337 -13.94 -30.37 -12.25
CA PHE A 337 -13.24 -30.04 -13.48
C PHE A 337 -12.32 -31.21 -13.89
N TRP A 338 -12.67 -31.89 -14.98
CA TRP A 338 -11.82 -32.94 -15.57
C TRP A 338 -11.16 -32.44 -16.85
N TRP A 339 -9.83 -32.48 -16.90
CA TRP A 339 -9.04 -32.15 -18.09
C TRP A 339 -8.75 -33.42 -18.90
N ILE A 340 -9.34 -33.53 -20.09
CA ILE A 340 -8.98 -34.56 -21.09
C ILE A 340 -8.42 -33.82 -22.30
N GLY A 341 -7.09 -33.66 -22.36
CA GLY A 341 -6.43 -32.84 -23.39
C GLY A 341 -6.82 -31.36 -23.28
N THR A 342 -7.28 -30.74 -24.38
CA THR A 342 -7.75 -29.33 -24.44
C THR A 342 -9.22 -29.12 -24.05
N LEU A 343 -9.93 -30.15 -23.58
CA LEU A 343 -11.34 -30.06 -23.20
C LEU A 343 -11.49 -30.21 -21.68
N ALA A 344 -12.24 -29.28 -21.07
CA ALA A 344 -12.70 -29.36 -19.69
C ALA A 344 -14.13 -29.91 -19.66
N ALA A 345 -14.36 -30.99 -18.90
CA ALA A 345 -15.69 -31.54 -18.64
C ALA A 345 -16.13 -31.17 -17.22
N LEU A 346 -17.40 -30.74 -17.08
CA LEU A 346 -18.04 -30.49 -15.80
C LEU A 346 -18.81 -31.75 -15.39
N VAL A 347 -18.36 -32.41 -14.33
CA VAL A 347 -19.06 -33.59 -13.79
C VAL A 347 -19.71 -33.18 -12.47
N GLY A 348 -20.99 -33.50 -12.27
CA GLY A 348 -21.68 -33.29 -11.01
C GLY A 348 -22.23 -34.59 -10.46
N SER A 349 -22.22 -34.72 -9.15
CA SER A 349 -22.79 -35.87 -8.44
C SER A 349 -23.63 -35.39 -7.27
N ASP A 350 -24.83 -35.93 -7.15
CA ASP A 350 -25.66 -35.86 -5.95
C ASP A 350 -25.74 -37.25 -5.28
N LYS A 351 -26.33 -37.36 -4.08
CA LYS A 351 -26.44 -38.63 -3.34
C LYS A 351 -27.08 -39.77 -4.15
N ASP A 352 -27.94 -39.45 -5.13
CA ASP A 352 -28.71 -40.43 -5.93
C ASP A 352 -28.49 -40.35 -7.45
N SER A 353 -27.63 -39.47 -8.00
CA SER A 353 -27.38 -39.41 -9.45
C SER A 353 -26.04 -38.77 -9.85
N VAL A 354 -25.53 -39.13 -11.03
CA VAL A 354 -24.29 -38.57 -11.63
C VAL A 354 -24.63 -37.97 -13.00
N TRP A 355 -24.24 -36.71 -13.24
CA TRP A 355 -24.39 -36.03 -14.52
C TRP A 355 -23.05 -35.51 -15.05
N VAL A 356 -22.89 -35.54 -16.38
CA VAL A 356 -21.69 -35.07 -17.09
C VAL A 356 -22.13 -34.05 -18.13
N SER A 357 -21.65 -32.82 -18.00
CA SER A 357 -21.82 -31.75 -18.98
C SER A 357 -20.46 -31.37 -19.56
N VAL A 358 -20.23 -31.66 -20.84
CA VAL A 358 -19.01 -31.25 -21.55
C VAL A 358 -19.31 -29.95 -22.28
N LYS A 359 -18.92 -28.79 -21.71
CA LYS A 359 -18.88 -27.51 -22.43
C LYS A 359 -18.03 -26.45 -21.71
N ALA A 360 -17.25 -25.73 -22.51
CA ALA A 360 -16.28 -24.70 -22.08
C ALA A 360 -16.94 -23.40 -21.54
N PHE A 361 -16.32 -22.84 -20.49
CA PHE A 361 -16.48 -21.55 -19.77
C PHE A 361 -17.29 -20.41 -20.44
N PHE A 362 -18.09 -19.53 -19.79
CA PHE A 362 -18.87 -19.46 -18.53
C PHE A 362 -19.89 -18.28 -18.65
N CYS A 363 -20.93 -18.28 -17.80
CA CYS A 363 -21.87 -17.19 -17.40
C CYS A 363 -23.18 -16.91 -18.19
N SER A 364 -24.24 -17.64 -17.83
CA SER A 364 -25.53 -17.07 -17.38
C SER A 364 -26.31 -18.12 -16.57
N PRO A 365 -26.92 -17.78 -15.43
CA PRO A 365 -27.69 -18.73 -14.61
C PRO A 365 -29.11 -18.82 -15.14
N LEU A 366 -29.58 -20.04 -15.43
CA LEU A 366 -30.99 -20.42 -15.48
C LEU A 366 -31.02 -21.91 -15.77
N LEU A 367 -30.82 -22.74 -14.74
CA LEU A 367 -31.40 -24.08 -14.67
C LEU A 367 -31.19 -24.66 -13.25
N VAL A 368 -32.01 -24.25 -12.29
CA VAL A 368 -32.35 -25.10 -11.13
C VAL A 368 -33.84 -24.89 -10.87
N ASP A 369 -34.66 -25.39 -11.79
CA ASP A 369 -36.03 -25.80 -11.44
C ASP A 369 -36.59 -26.69 -12.55
N ALA A 370 -36.03 -27.89 -12.68
CA ALA A 370 -36.64 -29.07 -13.29
C ALA A 370 -35.55 -30.14 -13.43
N VAL A 371 -35.74 -31.27 -12.76
CA VAL A 371 -35.62 -32.63 -13.30
C VAL A 371 -35.41 -33.53 -12.09
N ALA A 372 -36.53 -33.95 -11.53
CA ALA A 372 -36.60 -35.12 -10.68
C ALA A 372 -36.81 -36.35 -11.58
N ARG A 373 -36.02 -37.40 -11.31
CA ARG A 373 -36.16 -38.80 -11.73
C ARG A 373 -35.79 -39.14 -13.18
N MET A 374 -34.72 -39.93 -13.33
CA MET A 374 -34.74 -41.16 -14.14
C MET A 374 -33.47 -42.01 -13.91
N ASP A 375 -33.68 -43.27 -13.53
CA ASP A 375 -32.68 -44.34 -13.44
C ASP A 375 -32.18 -44.75 -14.84
N LEU A 376 -30.88 -44.72 -15.10
CA LEU A 376 -30.30 -45.44 -16.25
C LEU A 376 -28.94 -46.08 -15.91
N ASN A 377 -28.86 -47.39 -16.12
CA ASN A 377 -27.71 -48.27 -15.88
C ASN A 377 -26.53 -47.98 -16.83
N PHE A 378 -25.32 -47.94 -16.25
CA PHE A 378 -24.05 -47.51 -16.85
C PHE A 378 -23.55 -48.33 -18.06
N GLN A 379 -24.06 -49.55 -18.31
CA GLN A 379 -23.53 -50.43 -19.37
C GLN A 379 -24.18 -50.26 -20.76
N SER A 380 -25.42 -49.75 -20.85
CA SER A 380 -26.13 -49.63 -22.13
C SER A 380 -25.75 -48.37 -22.92
N ALA A 381 -25.37 -47.28 -22.23
CA ALA A 381 -25.02 -46.01 -22.84
C ALA A 381 -23.66 -46.07 -23.58
N THR A 382 -22.67 -46.79 -23.06
CA THR A 382 -21.35 -46.95 -23.69
C THR A 382 -21.42 -47.72 -25.00
N GLN A 383 -22.24 -48.78 -25.09
CA GLN A 383 -22.41 -49.55 -26.33
C GLN A 383 -23.23 -48.79 -27.40
N ALA A 384 -24.18 -47.95 -26.98
CA ALA A 384 -24.94 -47.10 -27.90
C ALA A 384 -24.08 -45.94 -28.45
N TRP A 385 -23.17 -45.41 -27.63
CA TRP A 385 -22.27 -44.34 -28.03
C TRP A 385 -21.16 -44.81 -28.97
N GLU A 386 -20.60 -46.02 -28.76
CA GLU A 386 -19.61 -46.63 -29.66
C GLU A 386 -20.17 -47.01 -31.04
N ARG A 387 -21.47 -47.32 -31.13
CA ARG A 387 -22.15 -47.59 -32.41
C ARG A 387 -22.49 -46.31 -33.18
N ASN A 388 -22.85 -45.23 -32.49
CA ASN A 388 -23.11 -43.93 -33.12
C ASN A 388 -21.85 -43.28 -33.71
N LEU A 389 -20.68 -43.47 -33.09
CA LEU A 389 -19.39 -43.03 -33.64
C LEU A 389 -19.01 -43.76 -34.95
N ARG A 390 -19.63 -44.90 -35.25
CA ARG A 390 -19.41 -45.68 -36.49
C ARG A 390 -20.46 -45.44 -37.58
N GLY A 391 -21.47 -44.60 -37.32
CA GLY A 391 -22.42 -44.16 -38.36
C GLY A 391 -23.46 -45.19 -38.80
N GLU A 392 -23.78 -46.18 -37.96
CA GLU A 392 -24.72 -47.26 -38.31
C GLU A 392 -26.05 -47.10 -37.52
N THR A 393 -27.04 -46.47 -38.16
CA THR A 393 -28.51 -46.41 -37.84
C THR A 393 -29.11 -45.26 -37.00
N HIS A 394 -30.26 -44.75 -37.49
CA HIS A 394 -31.15 -43.77 -36.88
C HIS A 394 -32.39 -44.46 -36.27
N HIS A 395 -32.68 -44.28 -34.98
CA HIS A 395 -34.02 -44.51 -34.43
C HIS A 395 -34.37 -43.49 -33.33
N GLU A 396 -35.60 -42.97 -33.43
CA GLU A 396 -36.27 -42.02 -32.54
C GLU A 396 -36.77 -42.67 -31.24
N ILE A 397 -36.83 -41.89 -30.15
CA ILE A 397 -37.62 -42.21 -28.96
C ILE A 397 -38.49 -40.99 -28.62
N SER A 398 -39.79 -41.21 -28.48
CA SER A 398 -40.88 -40.23 -28.42
C SER A 398 -41.48 -40.02 -27.01
N ASN A 399 -41.77 -38.75 -26.66
CA ASN A 399 -42.87 -38.11 -25.89
C ASN A 399 -43.46 -38.68 -24.55
N CYS A 400 -43.61 -37.76 -23.57
CA CYS A 400 -44.78 -37.51 -22.68
C CYS A 400 -44.51 -36.25 -21.81
N GLY A 401 -45.38 -35.29 -21.43
CA GLY A 401 -46.78 -34.93 -21.64
C GLY A 401 -47.04 -33.50 -21.08
N THR A 402 -48.12 -32.84 -21.48
CA THR A 402 -48.45 -31.39 -21.36
C THR A 402 -49.22 -30.96 -20.09
N LEU A 403 -49.04 -29.70 -19.63
CA LEU A 403 -49.85 -28.99 -18.60
C LEU A 403 -50.51 -27.70 -19.17
N GLN A 404 -51.67 -27.30 -18.60
CA GLN A 404 -52.67 -26.32 -19.10
C GLN A 404 -52.28 -24.82 -18.96
N PRO A 405 -52.83 -23.90 -19.81
CA PRO A 405 -52.43 -22.49 -19.89
C PRO A 405 -53.26 -21.61 -18.94
N GLY A 406 -52.61 -21.06 -17.92
CA GLY A 406 -53.22 -20.14 -16.93
C GLY A 406 -52.28 -19.68 -15.80
N GLN A 407 -51.14 -20.35 -15.62
CA GLN A 407 -50.05 -19.95 -14.74
C GLN A 407 -48.73 -20.06 -15.51
N LEU A 408 -48.42 -19.12 -16.40
CA LEU A 408 -47.13 -19.05 -17.09
C LEU A 408 -47.01 -17.64 -17.70
N LEU A 409 -46.76 -16.65 -16.84
CA LEU A 409 -46.19 -15.38 -17.29
C LEU A 409 -44.68 -15.47 -17.11
N SER A 410 -43.96 -15.40 -18.23
CA SER A 410 -42.49 -15.33 -18.38
C SER A 410 -41.68 -16.63 -18.24
N CYS A 411 -41.90 -17.58 -19.15
CA CYS A 411 -40.85 -18.50 -19.58
C CYS A 411 -40.88 -18.61 -21.12
N PHE A 412 -39.89 -18.05 -21.82
CA PHE A 412 -39.66 -18.37 -23.23
C PHE A 412 -38.24 -18.89 -23.41
N MET A 413 -38.15 -20.20 -23.67
CA MET A 413 -36.95 -20.91 -24.11
C MET A 413 -36.66 -20.61 -25.58
N THR A 414 -35.39 -20.42 -25.93
CA THR A 414 -34.91 -20.65 -27.29
C THR A 414 -34.42 -22.09 -27.39
N VAL A 415 -35.22 -22.93 -28.04
CA VAL A 415 -34.86 -24.28 -28.48
C VAL A 415 -34.09 -24.14 -29.81
N GLN A 416 -32.98 -24.88 -29.99
CA GLN A 416 -32.43 -25.12 -31.33
C GLN A 416 -33.48 -25.84 -32.17
N LEU A 417 -34.09 -25.12 -33.11
CA LEU A 417 -34.91 -25.73 -34.15
C LEU A 417 -34.01 -26.42 -35.19
N PRO A 418 -34.45 -27.55 -35.77
CA PRO A 418 -33.84 -28.09 -36.99
C PRO A 418 -33.89 -27.06 -38.12
N SER A 419 -33.07 -27.28 -39.14
CA SER A 419 -32.79 -26.43 -40.32
C SER A 419 -33.98 -26.02 -41.21
N PHE A 420 -35.23 -26.09 -40.72
CA PHE A 420 -36.44 -25.68 -41.45
C PHE A 420 -37.08 -24.37 -40.95
N CYS A 421 -36.57 -23.75 -39.88
CA CYS A 421 -37.15 -22.51 -39.32
C CYS A 421 -36.25 -21.26 -39.50
N GLN A 422 -35.50 -21.17 -40.61
CA GLN A 422 -34.55 -20.07 -40.84
C GLN A 422 -35.14 -18.80 -41.47
N GLU A 423 -36.37 -18.80 -41.99
CA GLU A 423 -36.86 -17.65 -42.79
C GLU A 423 -37.83 -16.68 -42.09
N GLN A 424 -38.31 -16.96 -40.87
CA GLN A 424 -39.34 -16.10 -40.22
C GLN A 424 -38.90 -15.31 -38.97
N MET A 425 -37.64 -15.36 -38.56
CA MET A 425 -37.14 -14.63 -37.37
C MET A 425 -36.54 -13.24 -37.67
N LEU A 426 -36.78 -12.67 -38.86
CA LEU A 426 -36.21 -11.37 -39.26
C LEU A 426 -37.01 -10.12 -38.84
N PHE A 427 -38.00 -10.25 -37.96
CA PHE A 427 -38.75 -9.10 -37.45
C PHE A 427 -38.82 -9.10 -35.92
N SER A 428 -37.71 -8.74 -35.27
CA SER A 428 -37.77 -8.28 -33.87
C SER A 428 -37.02 -6.96 -33.73
N GLY A 429 -37.74 -5.92 -33.30
CA GLY A 429 -37.23 -4.55 -33.17
C GLY A 429 -36.33 -4.32 -31.95
N ASN A 430 -35.85 -5.38 -31.28
CA ASN A 430 -35.12 -5.26 -30.02
C ASN A 430 -33.60 -5.29 -30.25
N ARG A 431 -33.05 -4.09 -30.48
CA ARG A 431 -31.71 -3.83 -31.03
C ARG A 431 -30.55 -4.21 -30.09
N THR A 432 -30.79 -4.25 -28.78
CA THR A 432 -29.83 -4.70 -27.75
C THR A 432 -29.63 -6.22 -27.75
N PHE A 433 -30.65 -6.98 -28.16
CA PHE A 433 -30.61 -8.44 -28.23
C PHE A 433 -29.68 -8.93 -29.36
N LEU A 434 -29.72 -8.27 -30.53
CA LEU A 434 -28.89 -8.61 -31.68
C LEU A 434 -27.39 -8.38 -31.43
N LEU A 435 -27.03 -7.33 -30.69
CA LEU A 435 -25.62 -7.06 -30.34
C LEU A 435 -25.08 -7.98 -29.24
N SER A 436 -25.92 -8.37 -28.28
CA SER A 436 -25.59 -9.35 -27.23
C SER A 436 -25.24 -10.72 -27.84
N ILE A 437 -26.00 -11.13 -28.87
CA ILE A 437 -25.69 -12.33 -29.65
C ILE A 437 -24.35 -12.19 -30.38
N CYS A 438 -24.09 -11.07 -31.05
CA CYS A 438 -22.82 -10.87 -31.76
C CYS A 438 -21.60 -10.83 -30.84
N GLY A 439 -21.72 -10.18 -29.68
CA GLY A 439 -20.65 -10.12 -28.67
C GLY A 439 -20.31 -11.50 -28.11
N ARG A 440 -21.33 -12.36 -27.92
CA ARG A 440 -21.15 -13.75 -27.43
C ARG A 440 -20.67 -14.73 -28.51
N VAL A 441 -21.02 -14.48 -29.78
CA VAL A 441 -20.57 -15.29 -30.92
C VAL A 441 -19.09 -15.08 -31.23
N TYR A 442 -18.54 -13.88 -31.02
CA TYR A 442 -17.10 -13.64 -31.23
C TYR A 442 -16.20 -14.23 -30.14
N THR A 443 -16.71 -14.43 -28.93
CA THR A 443 -15.89 -14.87 -27.78
C THR A 443 -15.65 -16.38 -27.71
N ASN A 444 -16.31 -17.22 -28.54
CA ASN A 444 -16.13 -18.67 -28.50
C ASN A 444 -16.00 -19.28 -29.91
N THR A 445 -14.75 -19.59 -30.27
CA THR A 445 -14.26 -20.48 -31.35
C THR A 445 -15.23 -20.89 -32.47
N LEU A 446 -15.19 -20.14 -33.58
CA LEU A 446 -15.36 -20.70 -34.92
C LEU A 446 -14.30 -20.10 -35.84
N LYS A 447 -13.20 -20.84 -36.03
CA LYS A 447 -12.43 -20.72 -37.27
C LYS A 447 -13.37 -21.11 -38.41
N GLN A 448 -13.98 -20.12 -39.05
CA GLN A 448 -14.08 -19.99 -40.51
C GLN A 448 -14.83 -18.72 -40.89
N HIS A 449 -14.60 -18.27 -42.12
CA HIS A 449 -14.93 -16.97 -42.73
C HIS A 449 -16.35 -16.41 -42.55
N LEU A 450 -17.30 -17.16 -41.98
CA LEU A 450 -18.74 -16.87 -41.96
C LEU A 450 -19.17 -15.83 -40.90
N CYS A 451 -18.48 -15.71 -39.76
CA CYS A 451 -18.80 -14.70 -38.72
C CYS A 451 -18.29 -13.28 -39.03
N LYS A 452 -17.51 -13.12 -40.11
CA LYS A 452 -16.73 -11.90 -40.38
C LYS A 452 -17.54 -10.79 -41.05
N GLN A 453 -18.29 -11.12 -42.10
CA GLN A 453 -19.20 -10.18 -42.76
C GLN A 453 -20.42 -9.86 -41.89
N MET A 454 -20.91 -10.87 -41.16
CA MET A 454 -22.13 -10.78 -40.36
C MET A 454 -22.00 -9.79 -39.18
N ALA A 455 -20.87 -9.73 -38.49
CA ALA A 455 -20.70 -8.79 -37.37
C ALA A 455 -20.50 -7.34 -37.82
N VAL A 456 -19.80 -7.10 -38.94
CA VAL A 456 -19.67 -5.76 -39.51
C VAL A 456 -21.03 -5.27 -40.01
N GLN A 457 -21.79 -6.13 -40.68
CA GLN A 457 -23.12 -5.82 -41.21
C GLN A 457 -24.15 -5.55 -40.09
N ILE A 458 -24.14 -6.35 -39.02
CA ILE A 458 -25.00 -6.13 -37.86
C ILE A 458 -24.65 -4.83 -37.12
N LEU A 459 -23.38 -4.42 -37.10
CA LEU A 459 -22.95 -3.17 -36.47
C LEU A 459 -23.19 -1.93 -37.36
N THR A 460 -23.17 -2.06 -38.69
CA THR A 460 -23.50 -0.96 -39.63
C THR A 460 -24.99 -0.69 -39.70
N ASP A 461 -25.84 -1.69 -39.43
CA ASP A 461 -27.29 -1.59 -39.53
C ASP A 461 -27.95 -1.07 -38.22
N VAL A 462 -27.17 -0.70 -37.20
CA VAL A 462 -27.66 -0.11 -35.95
C VAL A 462 -27.86 1.40 -36.11
N ASP A 463 -29.06 1.83 -36.51
CA ASP A 463 -29.44 3.24 -36.48
C ASP A 463 -29.90 3.69 -35.07
N GLY A 464 -29.28 4.76 -34.54
CA GLY A 464 -29.70 5.44 -33.30
C GLY A 464 -28.57 5.84 -32.33
N ALA A 465 -28.95 6.46 -31.20
CA ALA A 465 -28.01 6.90 -30.16
C ALA A 465 -27.45 5.73 -29.33
N TRP A 466 -26.13 5.66 -29.18
CA TRP A 466 -25.43 4.57 -28.51
C TRP A 466 -25.53 4.64 -26.99
N THR A 467 -26.20 3.67 -26.35
CA THR A 467 -26.29 3.53 -24.88
C THR A 467 -24.95 3.10 -24.26
N GLN A 468 -24.76 3.34 -22.95
CA GLN A 468 -23.50 3.05 -22.25
C GLN A 468 -23.17 1.54 -22.23
N GLU A 469 -24.20 0.69 -22.13
CA GLU A 469 -24.06 -0.77 -22.21
C GLU A 469 -23.60 -1.21 -23.60
N LEU A 470 -24.14 -0.61 -24.67
CA LEU A 470 -23.76 -0.90 -26.05
C LEU A 470 -22.29 -0.55 -26.31
N LYS A 471 -21.84 0.57 -25.74
CA LYS A 471 -20.42 0.98 -25.76
C LYS A 471 -19.53 0.00 -25.00
N ASN A 472 -19.98 -0.55 -23.87
CA ASN A 472 -19.18 -1.53 -23.13
C ASN A 472 -19.03 -2.86 -23.91
N HIS A 473 -20.08 -3.32 -24.58
CA HIS A 473 -20.01 -4.52 -25.43
C HIS A 473 -19.13 -4.28 -26.66
N CYS A 474 -19.27 -3.15 -27.33
CA CYS A 474 -18.40 -2.78 -28.45
C CYS A 474 -16.92 -2.66 -28.04
N ARG A 475 -16.64 -2.20 -26.80
CA ARG A 475 -15.28 -2.19 -26.23
C ARG A 475 -14.73 -3.60 -26.05
N SER A 476 -15.53 -4.53 -25.53
CA SER A 476 -15.13 -5.94 -25.38
C SER A 476 -14.81 -6.58 -26.75
N VAL A 477 -15.67 -6.36 -27.76
CA VAL A 477 -15.42 -6.84 -29.13
C VAL A 477 -14.12 -6.25 -29.70
N ALA A 478 -13.86 -4.97 -29.47
CA ALA A 478 -12.63 -4.32 -29.93
C ALA A 478 -11.37 -4.94 -29.31
N GLU A 479 -11.41 -5.25 -28.01
CA GLU A 479 -10.27 -5.84 -27.27
C GLU A 479 -9.99 -7.28 -27.72
N HIS A 480 -11.03 -8.10 -27.96
CA HIS A 480 -10.87 -9.45 -28.47
C HIS A 480 -10.40 -9.46 -29.93
N ALA A 481 -10.98 -8.61 -30.78
CA ALA A 481 -10.53 -8.44 -32.16
C ALA A 481 -9.05 -8.01 -32.23
N LEU A 482 -8.60 -7.18 -31.29
CA LEU A 482 -7.21 -6.77 -31.17
C LEU A 482 -6.29 -7.93 -30.76
N ALA A 483 -6.71 -8.73 -29.77
CA ALA A 483 -5.96 -9.89 -29.28
C ALA A 483 -5.76 -10.95 -30.40
N ASP A 484 -6.76 -11.13 -31.26
CA ASP A 484 -6.73 -12.05 -32.38
C ASP A 484 -6.06 -11.48 -33.66
N GLY A 485 -5.66 -10.20 -33.63
CA GLY A 485 -4.97 -9.52 -34.74
C GLY A 485 -5.88 -9.01 -35.86
N PHE A 486 -7.19 -8.94 -35.65
CA PHE A 486 -8.18 -8.39 -36.61
C PHE A 486 -8.32 -6.88 -36.49
N LEU A 487 -7.34 -6.16 -37.05
CA LEU A 487 -7.22 -4.70 -36.93
C LEU A 487 -8.40 -3.92 -37.50
N ASP A 488 -9.05 -4.40 -38.57
CA ASP A 488 -10.15 -3.70 -39.23
C ASP A 488 -11.41 -3.65 -38.36
N VAL A 489 -11.71 -4.75 -37.66
CA VAL A 489 -12.85 -4.86 -36.74
C VAL A 489 -12.58 -4.04 -35.48
N ALA A 490 -11.37 -4.14 -34.91
CA ALA A 490 -10.96 -3.32 -33.77
C ALA A 490 -10.97 -1.82 -34.11
N GLN A 491 -10.48 -1.44 -35.30
CA GLN A 491 -10.51 -0.05 -35.80
C GLN A 491 -11.95 0.48 -35.87
N PHE A 492 -12.87 -0.31 -36.42
CA PHE A 492 -14.27 0.06 -36.58
C PHE A 492 -14.97 0.21 -35.22
N CYS A 493 -14.78 -0.76 -34.30
CA CYS A 493 -15.33 -0.67 -32.95
C CYS A 493 -14.79 0.53 -32.17
N TYR A 494 -13.49 0.83 -32.22
CA TYR A 494 -12.93 2.02 -31.57
C TYR A 494 -13.40 3.34 -32.22
N ALA A 495 -13.67 3.36 -33.52
CA ALA A 495 -14.26 4.53 -34.19
C ALA A 495 -15.66 4.82 -33.66
N ILE A 496 -16.49 3.78 -33.51
CA ILE A 496 -17.84 3.85 -32.97
C ILE A 496 -17.85 4.30 -31.50
N LEU A 497 -16.87 3.83 -30.70
CA LEU A 497 -16.73 4.22 -29.30
C LEU A 497 -16.29 5.67 -29.09
N GLY A 498 -15.96 6.39 -30.18
CA GLY A 498 -15.40 7.74 -30.12
C GLY A 498 -13.91 7.76 -29.76
N ASP A 499 -13.26 6.60 -29.65
CA ASP A 499 -11.81 6.51 -29.45
C ASP A 499 -11.08 6.62 -30.80
N LEU A 500 -11.10 7.84 -31.34
CA LEU A 500 -10.44 8.15 -32.60
C LEU A 500 -8.93 7.92 -32.53
N ALA A 501 -8.30 8.00 -31.36
CA ALA A 501 -6.86 7.79 -31.20
C ALA A 501 -6.50 6.33 -31.46
N ARG A 502 -7.17 5.39 -30.79
CA ARG A 502 -6.97 3.95 -31.01
C ARG A 502 -7.34 3.53 -32.43
N SER A 503 -8.48 4.03 -32.93
CA SER A 503 -8.91 3.74 -34.30
C SER A 503 -7.89 4.24 -35.34
N ARG A 504 -7.40 5.49 -35.21
CA ARG A 504 -6.36 6.03 -36.11
C ARG A 504 -5.04 5.29 -35.97
N PHE A 505 -4.65 4.91 -34.75
CA PHE A 505 -3.43 4.13 -34.52
C PHE A 505 -3.49 2.78 -35.21
N LEU A 506 -4.60 2.03 -35.07
CA LEU A 506 -4.79 0.73 -35.72
C LEU A 506 -4.82 0.86 -37.24
N ARG A 507 -5.45 1.91 -37.77
CA ARG A 507 -5.44 2.23 -39.21
C ARG A 507 -4.04 2.54 -39.74
N ASN A 508 -3.22 3.23 -38.95
CA ASN A 508 -1.85 3.54 -39.31
C ASN A 508 -0.93 2.31 -39.14
N ALA A 509 -1.24 1.44 -38.19
CA ALA A 509 -0.54 0.18 -37.95
C ALA A 509 -0.86 -0.89 -39.01
N SER A 510 -2.07 -0.86 -39.60
CA SER A 510 -2.51 -1.79 -40.66
C SER A 510 -2.06 -1.37 -42.07
N ARG A 511 -1.72 -0.09 -42.29
CA ARG A 511 -1.13 0.35 -43.55
C ARG A 511 0.32 -0.13 -43.67
N PRO A 512 0.73 -0.70 -44.82
CA PRO A 512 2.15 -0.84 -45.12
C PRO A 512 2.79 0.55 -45.08
N ALA A 513 3.99 0.65 -44.52
CA ALA A 513 4.72 1.90 -44.44
C ALA A 513 4.94 2.42 -45.87
N LYS A 514 4.10 3.35 -46.32
CA LYS A 514 4.54 4.28 -47.35
C LYS A 514 5.70 5.02 -46.71
N HIS A 515 6.91 4.78 -47.23
CA HIS A 515 7.99 5.72 -47.05
C HIS A 515 7.42 7.12 -47.27
N PRO A 516 7.75 8.13 -46.46
CA PRO A 516 7.36 9.50 -46.76
C PRO A 516 7.74 9.76 -48.22
N GLU A 517 6.73 10.00 -49.05
CA GLU A 517 6.91 10.56 -50.38
C GLU A 517 7.81 11.78 -50.18
N LYS A 518 9.09 11.63 -50.55
CA LYS A 518 9.83 12.77 -51.06
C LYS A 518 8.89 13.33 -52.12
N ARG A 519 8.45 14.57 -51.93
CA ARG A 519 7.92 15.39 -53.02
C ARG A 519 8.85 15.14 -54.20
N GLU A 520 8.33 14.54 -55.25
CA GLU A 520 9.00 14.43 -56.53
C GLU A 520 9.22 15.85 -57.04
N GLU A 521 10.40 16.40 -56.75
CA GLU A 521 11.07 17.24 -57.72
C GLU A 521 11.99 16.30 -58.51
N SER A 522 11.61 16.15 -59.78
CA SER A 522 12.32 15.55 -60.89
C SER A 522 13.84 15.52 -60.73
N HIS A 523 14.48 14.37 -60.94
CA HIS A 523 15.67 14.28 -61.80
C HIS A 523 15.91 12.82 -62.26
N GLU A 524 16.37 12.75 -63.50
CA GLU A 524 16.50 11.61 -64.41
C GLU A 524 17.67 10.66 -64.07
N GLU A 525 17.49 9.40 -64.50
CA GLU A 525 18.49 8.41 -64.98
C GLU A 525 19.56 7.83 -64.02
N ASP A 526 19.58 6.49 -63.88
CA ASP A 526 20.60 5.62 -64.50
C ASP A 526 20.22 4.11 -64.41
N PRO A 527 20.13 3.33 -65.51
CA PRO A 527 19.73 1.91 -65.50
C PRO A 527 20.95 0.98 -65.63
N SER A 528 21.60 0.60 -64.52
CA SER A 528 22.69 -0.38 -64.60
C SER A 528 23.00 -1.17 -63.32
N GLN A 529 22.02 -1.79 -62.64
CA GLN A 529 22.28 -2.96 -61.76
C GLN A 529 21.15 -4.00 -61.84
N GLY A 530 21.54 -5.28 -61.96
CA GLY A 530 20.74 -6.42 -62.44
C GLY A 530 19.54 -6.87 -61.59
N PRO A 531 18.84 -7.94 -62.01
CA PRO A 531 17.58 -8.38 -61.41
C PRO A 531 17.87 -9.11 -60.09
N GLY A 532 17.98 -8.33 -59.00
CA GLY A 532 18.07 -8.83 -57.63
C GLY A 532 16.72 -8.68 -56.92
N ASP A 533 16.05 -9.82 -56.68
CA ASP A 533 15.03 -10.05 -55.66
C ASP A 533 13.98 -8.95 -55.42
N THR A 534 13.07 -8.80 -56.38
CA THR A 534 11.76 -8.15 -56.20
C THR A 534 10.78 -9.01 -55.38
N GLN A 535 11.25 -9.55 -54.25
CA GLN A 535 10.44 -10.24 -53.24
C GLN A 535 10.83 -9.80 -51.82
N ARG A 536 10.86 -8.50 -51.53
CA ARG A 536 11.06 -8.01 -50.15
C ARG A 536 10.27 -6.75 -49.85
N GLU A 537 8.95 -6.76 -50.04
CA GLU A 537 8.10 -5.69 -49.49
C GLU A 537 6.68 -6.17 -49.14
N ALA A 538 6.56 -7.45 -48.78
CA ALA A 538 5.42 -7.90 -47.96
C ALA A 538 5.68 -7.46 -46.52
N GLY A 539 4.80 -6.62 -45.97
CA GLY A 539 4.98 -5.96 -44.67
C GLY A 539 5.54 -6.87 -43.60
N LYS A 540 6.67 -6.47 -43.00
CA LYS A 540 7.38 -7.19 -41.93
C LYS A 540 6.37 -7.65 -40.86
N PRO A 541 6.03 -8.95 -40.76
CA PRO A 541 4.89 -9.43 -39.97
C PRO A 541 5.08 -9.23 -38.46
N TYR A 542 6.33 -9.02 -38.01
CA TYR A 542 6.66 -8.72 -36.61
C TYR A 542 6.46 -7.26 -36.23
N LEU A 543 6.46 -6.30 -37.17
CA LEU A 543 6.24 -4.88 -36.88
C LEU A 543 4.85 -4.64 -36.30
N LEU A 544 3.85 -5.38 -36.78
CA LEU A 544 2.50 -5.30 -36.22
C LEU A 544 2.48 -5.79 -34.78
N LYS A 545 3.15 -6.91 -34.49
CA LYS A 545 3.26 -7.44 -33.12
C LYS A 545 3.98 -6.47 -32.19
N ALA A 546 5.06 -5.84 -32.65
CA ALA A 546 5.77 -4.81 -31.90
C ALA A 546 4.90 -3.58 -31.63
N ARG A 547 4.17 -3.07 -32.63
CA ARG A 547 3.24 -1.93 -32.49
C ARG A 547 2.07 -2.24 -31.56
N LEU A 548 1.55 -3.46 -31.58
CA LEU A 548 0.53 -3.93 -30.62
C LEU A 548 1.09 -4.04 -29.20
N ALA A 549 2.33 -4.51 -29.03
CA ALA A 549 3.00 -4.53 -27.73
C ALA A 549 3.21 -3.10 -27.18
N VAL A 550 3.60 -2.14 -28.03
CA VAL A 550 3.67 -0.71 -27.67
C VAL A 550 2.33 -0.18 -27.22
N PHE A 551 1.26 -0.50 -27.96
CA PHE A 551 -0.10 -0.10 -27.63
C PHE A 551 -0.55 -0.62 -26.26
N ASN A 552 -0.20 -1.87 -25.94
CA ASN A 552 -0.48 -2.50 -24.65
C ASN A 552 0.49 -2.05 -23.53
N LYS A 553 1.34 -1.04 -23.77
CA LYS A 553 2.39 -0.55 -22.85
C LYS A 553 3.44 -1.60 -22.47
N GLN A 554 3.57 -2.65 -23.27
CA GLN A 554 4.57 -3.72 -23.11
C GLN A 554 5.83 -3.37 -23.91
N PHE A 555 6.50 -2.28 -23.52
CA PHE A 555 7.65 -1.75 -24.28
C PHE A 555 8.85 -2.69 -24.31
N SER A 556 9.08 -3.47 -23.26
CA SER A 556 10.14 -4.48 -23.21
C SER A 556 9.91 -5.61 -24.21
N VAL A 557 8.65 -6.05 -24.37
CA VAL A 557 8.26 -7.07 -25.35
C VAL A 557 8.40 -6.51 -26.77
N ALA A 558 8.01 -5.25 -26.99
CA ALA A 558 8.21 -4.58 -28.27
C ALA A 558 9.70 -4.44 -28.62
N GLU A 559 10.55 -4.03 -27.67
CA GLU A 559 12.01 -3.96 -27.85
C GLU A 559 12.60 -5.33 -28.18
N ALA A 560 12.18 -6.40 -27.48
CA ALA A 560 12.64 -7.76 -27.73
C ALA A 560 12.27 -8.21 -29.15
N ILE A 561 11.01 -8.03 -29.57
CA ILE A 561 10.55 -8.38 -30.91
C ILE A 561 11.35 -7.62 -31.98
N LEU A 562 11.59 -6.33 -31.81
CA LEU A 562 12.34 -5.52 -32.78
C LEU A 562 13.83 -5.87 -32.81
N SER A 563 14.43 -6.13 -31.64
CA SER A 563 15.86 -6.50 -31.52
C SER A 563 16.14 -7.89 -32.07
N GLU A 564 15.27 -8.87 -31.79
CA GLU A 564 15.35 -10.23 -32.34
C GLU A 564 15.31 -10.25 -33.87
N ASN A 565 14.58 -9.29 -34.48
CA ASN A 565 14.48 -9.14 -35.92
C ASN A 565 15.50 -8.13 -36.51
N HIS A 566 16.49 -7.69 -35.71
CA HIS A 566 17.56 -6.76 -36.08
C HIS A 566 17.10 -5.35 -36.53
N ASP A 567 15.87 -4.96 -36.21
CA ASP A 567 15.32 -3.62 -36.47
C ASP A 567 15.51 -2.69 -35.25
N VAL A 568 16.76 -2.52 -34.84
CA VAL A 568 17.12 -1.67 -33.69
C VAL A 568 16.70 -0.21 -33.91
N ASP A 569 16.81 0.30 -35.15
CA ASP A 569 16.49 1.69 -35.48
C ASP A 569 14.99 1.98 -35.25
N GLU A 570 14.09 1.03 -35.55
CA GLU A 570 12.65 1.16 -35.28
C GLU A 570 12.36 1.10 -33.77
N ALA A 571 13.14 0.35 -32.99
CA ALA A 571 13.02 0.30 -31.53
C ALA A 571 13.51 1.59 -30.86
N ILE A 572 14.60 2.20 -31.37
CA ILE A 572 15.08 3.51 -30.93
C ILE A 572 14.03 4.59 -31.25
N GLU A 573 13.46 4.55 -32.45
CA GLU A 573 12.42 5.48 -32.90
C GLU A 573 11.12 5.33 -32.10
N MET A 574 10.73 4.09 -31.78
CA MET A 574 9.63 3.78 -30.88
C MET A 574 9.81 4.46 -29.53
N TYR A 575 10.96 4.30 -28.88
CA TYR A 575 11.23 4.95 -27.59
C TYR A 575 11.28 6.48 -27.68
N ARG A 576 11.75 7.03 -28.81
CA ARG A 576 11.76 8.47 -29.08
C ARG A 576 10.34 9.03 -29.16
N ASN A 577 9.46 8.36 -29.90
CA ASN A 577 8.04 8.73 -30.04
C ASN A 577 7.25 8.60 -28.73
N LEU A 578 7.67 7.73 -27.83
CA LEU A 578 7.10 7.57 -26.49
C LEU A 578 7.69 8.54 -25.45
N HIS A 579 8.62 9.43 -25.85
CA HIS A 579 9.38 10.31 -24.95
C HIS A 579 10.16 9.56 -23.87
N MET A 580 10.52 8.30 -24.12
CA MET A 580 11.32 7.44 -23.23
C MET A 580 12.80 7.52 -23.62
N PHE A 581 13.37 8.71 -23.53
CA PHE A 581 14.72 9.00 -24.01
C PHE A 581 15.82 8.19 -23.30
N ASP A 582 15.70 7.93 -22.00
CA ASP A 582 16.68 7.09 -21.28
C ASP A 582 16.73 5.67 -21.85
N ALA A 583 15.58 5.11 -22.25
CA ALA A 583 15.51 3.78 -22.86
C ALA A 583 16.10 3.79 -24.28
N SER A 584 15.77 4.81 -25.07
CA SER A 584 16.33 5.04 -26.41
C SER A 584 17.87 5.16 -26.37
N ILE A 585 18.41 5.96 -25.44
CA ILE A 585 19.84 6.15 -25.23
C ILE A 585 20.51 4.84 -24.80
N ARG A 586 19.94 4.12 -23.82
CA ARG A 586 20.49 2.82 -23.39
C ARG A 586 20.57 1.81 -24.52
N LEU A 587 19.52 1.71 -25.33
CA LEU A 587 19.47 0.83 -26.48
C LEU A 587 20.51 1.23 -27.53
N ALA A 588 20.60 2.53 -27.85
CA ALA A 588 21.59 3.04 -28.79
C ALA A 588 23.03 2.79 -28.34
N VAL A 589 23.34 2.95 -27.05
CA VAL A 589 24.66 2.62 -26.48
C VAL A 589 24.95 1.12 -26.58
N ARG A 590 23.96 0.26 -26.24
CA ARG A 590 24.11 -1.20 -26.32
C ARG A 590 24.46 -1.67 -27.73
N GLU A 591 23.85 -1.04 -28.73
CA GLU A 591 23.99 -1.39 -30.14
C GLU A 591 25.05 -0.55 -30.86
N ASN A 592 25.94 0.14 -30.11
CA ASN A 592 27.06 0.96 -30.62
C ASN A 592 26.66 2.04 -31.65
N ARG A 593 25.49 2.66 -31.51
CA ARG A 593 25.03 3.79 -32.35
C ARG A 593 25.53 5.14 -31.78
N ASP A 594 25.61 6.18 -32.62
CA ASP A 594 25.99 7.52 -32.15
C ASP A 594 24.87 8.15 -31.33
N VAL A 595 25.16 8.44 -30.06
CA VAL A 595 24.21 8.95 -29.07
C VAL A 595 24.37 10.45 -28.85
N THR A 596 25.36 11.09 -29.46
CA THR A 596 25.74 12.48 -29.16
C THR A 596 24.60 13.44 -29.48
N GLN A 597 24.00 13.32 -30.67
CA GLN A 597 22.86 14.14 -31.07
C GLN A 597 21.61 13.85 -30.23
N MET A 598 21.37 12.58 -29.90
CA MET A 598 20.22 12.18 -29.07
C MET A 598 20.30 12.79 -27.66
N LYS A 599 21.48 12.82 -27.05
CA LYS A 599 21.71 13.46 -25.74
C LYS A 599 21.44 14.96 -25.78
N VAL A 600 21.89 15.65 -26.83
CA VAL A 600 21.65 17.10 -26.99
C VAL A 600 20.17 17.40 -27.18
N GLN A 601 19.46 16.62 -28.02
CA GLN A 601 18.03 16.77 -28.23
C GLN A 601 17.24 16.51 -26.95
N PHE A 602 17.60 15.46 -26.20
CA PHE A 602 16.95 15.14 -24.94
C PHE A 602 17.16 16.23 -23.89
N HIS A 603 18.40 16.72 -23.74
CA HIS A 603 18.70 17.81 -22.81
C HIS A 603 17.91 19.08 -23.15
N ARG A 604 17.83 19.45 -24.43
CA ARG A 604 17.03 20.59 -24.89
C ARG A 604 15.55 20.40 -24.55
N TRP A 605 15.00 19.24 -24.83
CA TRP A 605 13.60 18.94 -24.52
C TRP A 605 13.31 18.98 -23.01
N LEU A 606 14.23 18.51 -22.17
CA LEU A 606 14.10 18.61 -20.71
C LEU A 606 14.07 20.07 -20.24
N MET A 607 14.89 20.94 -20.83
CA MET A 607 14.88 22.37 -20.52
C MET A 607 13.60 23.05 -21.04
N GLU A 608 13.16 22.77 -22.27
CA GLU A 608 11.93 23.33 -22.84
C GLU A 608 10.65 22.87 -22.11
N SER A 609 10.68 21.66 -21.54
CA SER A 609 9.54 21.09 -20.78
C SER A 609 9.52 21.48 -19.30
N GLY A 610 10.47 22.27 -18.81
CA GLY A 610 10.55 22.65 -17.39
C GLY A 610 10.91 21.48 -16.46
N GLN A 611 11.72 20.52 -16.95
CA GLN A 611 12.21 19.37 -16.20
C GLN A 611 13.72 19.51 -15.93
N GLU A 612 14.14 20.67 -15.42
CA GLU A 612 15.54 21.05 -15.23
C GLU A 612 16.24 20.15 -14.21
N GLU A 613 15.50 19.60 -13.24
CA GLU A 613 16.00 18.61 -12.28
C GLU A 613 16.54 17.36 -12.97
N LYS A 614 15.75 16.78 -13.88
CA LYS A 614 16.16 15.59 -14.63
C LYS A 614 17.28 15.93 -15.61
N ALA A 615 17.30 17.14 -16.17
CA ALA A 615 18.37 17.60 -17.03
C ALA A 615 19.71 17.63 -16.27
N GLY A 616 19.72 18.16 -15.04
CA GLY A 616 20.89 18.16 -14.17
C GLY A 616 21.35 16.76 -13.78
N GLU A 617 20.43 15.85 -13.43
CA GLU A 617 20.78 14.45 -13.12
C GLU A 617 21.31 13.67 -14.32
N ALA A 618 20.76 13.93 -15.51
CA ALA A 618 21.25 13.36 -16.76
C ALA A 618 22.67 13.88 -17.08
N ALA A 619 22.96 15.15 -16.83
CA ALA A 619 24.28 15.73 -17.00
C ALA A 619 25.32 15.09 -16.05
N LEU A 620 24.95 14.85 -14.78
CA LEU A 620 25.82 14.14 -13.82
C LEU A 620 26.09 12.69 -14.22
N ARG A 621 25.05 11.95 -14.66
CA ARG A 621 25.18 10.53 -15.08
C ARG A 621 26.03 10.35 -16.34
N ASN A 622 25.98 11.32 -17.26
CA ASN A 622 26.72 11.26 -18.52
C ASN A 622 28.20 11.67 -18.39
N GLY A 623 28.64 12.10 -17.20
CA GLY A 623 30.03 12.03 -16.76
C GLY A 623 31.02 13.02 -17.39
N LYS A 624 30.61 14.17 -17.94
CA LYS A 624 31.57 15.16 -18.45
C LYS A 624 31.41 16.63 -18.05
N ASP A 625 30.26 17.10 -17.54
CA ASP A 625 30.11 18.53 -17.20
C ASP A 625 29.31 18.77 -15.90
N PRO A 626 29.94 18.66 -14.72
CA PRO A 626 29.27 18.97 -13.45
C PRO A 626 28.87 20.45 -13.36
N GLU A 627 29.54 21.35 -14.07
CA GLU A 627 29.16 22.76 -14.13
C GLU A 627 27.83 22.97 -14.86
N LEU A 628 27.58 22.23 -15.95
CA LEU A 628 26.29 22.25 -16.65
C LEU A 628 25.18 21.74 -15.74
N ALA A 629 25.42 20.67 -14.99
CA ALA A 629 24.45 20.14 -14.04
C ALA A 629 24.06 21.17 -12.97
N VAL A 630 25.05 21.86 -12.40
CA VAL A 630 24.82 22.92 -11.41
C VAL A 630 24.01 24.07 -12.01
N LYS A 631 24.30 24.49 -13.25
CA LYS A 631 23.50 25.50 -13.97
C LYS A 631 22.05 25.06 -14.15
N CYS A 632 21.81 23.84 -14.63
CA CYS A 632 20.46 23.31 -14.77
C CYS A 632 19.69 23.28 -13.44
N PHE A 633 20.34 22.86 -12.34
CA PHE A 633 19.71 22.91 -11.03
C PHE A 633 19.40 24.32 -10.55
N MET A 634 20.24 25.30 -10.90
CA MET A 634 20.00 26.71 -10.58
C MET A 634 18.86 27.29 -11.41
N ASP A 635 18.78 26.99 -12.69
CA ASP A 635 17.69 27.39 -13.58
C ASP A 635 16.34 26.80 -13.13
N GLY A 636 16.36 25.55 -12.65
CA GLY A 636 15.21 24.89 -12.03
C GLY A 636 14.86 25.36 -10.62
N GLY A 637 15.58 26.33 -10.05
CA GLY A 637 15.31 26.85 -8.69
C GLY A 637 15.62 25.84 -7.58
N LEU A 638 16.52 24.88 -7.80
CA LEU A 638 16.91 23.81 -6.88
C LEU A 638 18.35 23.99 -6.34
N PRO A 639 18.62 25.06 -5.56
CA PRO A 639 19.98 25.36 -5.08
C PRO A 639 20.54 24.28 -4.14
N PHE A 640 19.69 23.51 -3.48
CA PHE A 640 20.10 22.38 -2.64
C PHE A 640 20.76 21.25 -3.44
N LYS A 641 20.21 20.91 -4.62
CA LYS A 641 20.78 19.88 -5.51
C LYS A 641 22.06 20.38 -6.16
N ALA A 642 22.10 21.65 -6.57
CA ALA A 642 23.31 22.32 -7.03
C ALA A 642 24.44 22.21 -5.99
N ALA A 643 24.16 22.53 -4.72
CA ALA A 643 25.13 22.41 -3.64
C ALA A 643 25.64 20.97 -3.44
N GLY A 644 24.76 19.97 -3.56
CA GLY A 644 25.13 18.56 -3.47
C GLY A 644 26.00 18.09 -4.64
N ALA A 645 25.73 18.58 -5.85
CA ALA A 645 26.55 18.31 -7.04
C ALA A 645 27.95 18.92 -6.90
N ILE A 646 28.06 20.13 -6.36
CA ILE A 646 29.32 20.77 -6.03
C ILE A 646 30.06 19.96 -4.95
N ALA A 647 29.37 19.59 -3.87
CA ALA A 647 29.92 18.78 -2.79
C ALA A 647 30.52 17.45 -3.27
N SER A 648 29.82 16.75 -4.18
CA SER A 648 30.26 15.44 -4.70
C SER A 648 31.44 15.52 -5.67
N ASN A 649 31.71 16.70 -6.25
CA ASN A 649 32.76 16.92 -7.25
C ASN A 649 33.82 17.90 -6.73
N GLU A 650 34.47 17.55 -5.61
CA GLU A 650 35.50 18.39 -4.97
C GLU A 650 36.71 18.69 -5.85
N GLN A 651 37.01 17.81 -6.81
CA GLN A 651 38.19 17.92 -7.68
C GLN A 651 37.98 18.90 -8.85
N VAL A 652 36.75 19.37 -9.08
CA VAL A 652 36.42 20.22 -10.23
C VAL A 652 36.36 21.69 -9.80
N SER A 653 37.09 22.54 -10.52
CA SER A 653 37.02 23.98 -10.32
C SER A 653 35.73 24.53 -10.96
N PHE A 654 34.77 24.95 -10.13
CA PHE A 654 33.57 25.64 -10.57
C PHE A 654 33.83 27.13 -10.77
N SER A 655 33.10 27.78 -11.68
CA SER A 655 33.21 29.22 -11.91
C SER A 655 32.80 30.03 -10.66
N PRO A 656 33.58 31.05 -10.24
CA PRO A 656 33.27 31.84 -9.03
C PRO A 656 31.91 32.53 -9.08
N THR A 657 31.47 32.96 -10.27
CA THR A 657 30.16 33.59 -10.48
C THR A 657 29.00 32.61 -10.24
N LEU A 658 29.15 31.35 -10.67
CA LEU A 658 28.18 30.30 -10.42
C LEU A 658 28.11 29.95 -8.93
N LEU A 659 29.26 29.81 -8.25
CA LEU A 659 29.31 29.56 -6.81
C LEU A 659 28.66 30.70 -6.01
N ALA A 660 28.92 31.96 -6.37
CA ALA A 660 28.28 33.12 -5.74
C ALA A 660 26.76 33.11 -5.92
N SER A 661 26.27 32.77 -7.12
CA SER A 661 24.84 32.63 -7.41
C SER A 661 24.20 31.52 -6.57
N VAL A 662 24.85 30.34 -6.48
CA VAL A 662 24.38 29.22 -5.66
C VAL A 662 24.34 29.62 -4.18
N ALA A 663 25.37 30.27 -3.67
CA ALA A 663 25.42 30.73 -2.27
C ALA A 663 24.32 31.75 -1.95
N ALA A 664 24.03 32.67 -2.87
CA ALA A 664 22.95 33.65 -2.74
C ALA A 664 21.57 32.96 -2.73
N ALA A 665 21.33 32.02 -3.65
CA ALA A 665 20.08 31.26 -3.71
C ALA A 665 19.87 30.39 -2.46
N LEU A 666 20.91 29.69 -1.98
CA LEU A 666 20.86 28.93 -0.72
C LEU A 666 20.54 29.83 0.48
N SER A 667 21.13 31.04 0.52
CA SER A 667 20.87 32.02 1.56
C SER A 667 19.43 32.54 1.52
N ALA A 668 18.87 32.76 0.34
CA ALA A 668 17.45 33.13 0.17
C ALA A 668 16.52 32.00 0.65
N CYS A 669 16.91 30.73 0.43
CA CYS A 669 16.18 29.56 0.92
C CYS A 669 16.41 29.23 2.42
N LYS A 670 17.08 30.11 3.19
CA LYS A 670 17.44 29.90 4.61
C LYS A 670 18.32 28.67 4.88
N LEU A 671 18.99 28.12 3.86
CA LEU A 671 19.93 27.00 3.98
C LEU A 671 21.35 27.53 4.24
N HIS A 672 21.52 28.21 5.37
CA HIS A 672 22.72 28.99 5.66
C HIS A 672 23.99 28.15 5.86
N GLU A 673 23.87 26.92 6.38
CA GLU A 673 25.03 26.02 6.52
C GLU A 673 25.64 25.65 5.16
N ARG A 674 24.81 25.22 4.20
CA ARG A 674 25.28 24.90 2.85
C ARG A 674 25.78 26.13 2.11
N ALA A 675 25.15 27.28 2.32
CA ALA A 675 25.66 28.54 1.77
C ALA A 675 27.09 28.83 2.29
N GLY A 676 27.34 28.59 3.58
CA GLY A 676 28.66 28.68 4.18
C GLY A 676 29.69 27.76 3.53
N ASP A 677 29.32 26.51 3.23
CA ASP A 677 30.19 25.55 2.54
C ASP A 677 30.59 26.05 1.13
N ILE A 678 29.67 26.70 0.42
CA ILE A 678 29.93 27.30 -0.90
C ILE A 678 30.79 28.57 -0.78
N PHE A 679 30.51 29.46 0.17
CA PHE A 679 31.34 30.66 0.40
C PHE A 679 32.78 30.29 0.78
N ARG A 680 32.96 29.23 1.57
CA ARG A 680 34.27 28.68 1.90
C ARG A 680 35.01 28.22 0.64
N ARG A 681 34.32 27.57 -0.32
CA ARG A 681 34.91 27.20 -1.62
C ARG A 681 35.22 28.40 -2.51
N LEU A 682 34.43 29.47 -2.40
CA LEU A 682 34.70 30.73 -3.09
C LEU A 682 35.92 31.47 -2.52
N GLY A 683 36.36 31.10 -1.30
CA GLY A 683 37.43 31.77 -0.57
C GLY A 683 36.97 32.99 0.24
N ASP A 684 35.66 33.27 0.29
CA ASP A 684 35.09 34.36 1.09
C ASP A 684 34.80 33.86 2.51
N THR A 685 35.84 33.84 3.33
CA THR A 685 35.79 33.28 4.71
C THR A 685 34.90 34.11 5.63
N GLU A 686 34.79 35.42 5.43
CA GLU A 686 33.94 36.28 6.24
C GLU A 686 32.46 35.96 6.04
N LYS A 687 32.02 35.88 4.79
CA LYS A 687 30.63 35.50 4.48
C LYS A 687 30.35 34.06 4.85
N ALA A 688 31.33 33.16 4.75
CA ALA A 688 31.18 31.78 5.19
C ALA A 688 30.91 31.68 6.70
N VAL A 689 31.72 32.34 7.54
CA VAL A 689 31.52 32.37 9.00
C VAL A 689 30.18 33.01 9.36
N ALA A 690 29.82 34.13 8.73
CA ALA A 690 28.52 34.78 8.96
C ALA A 690 27.34 33.87 8.58
N ALA A 691 27.45 33.14 7.47
CA ALA A 691 26.45 32.17 7.06
C ALA A 691 26.36 30.98 8.04
N TYR A 692 27.48 30.45 8.52
CA TYR A 692 27.47 29.38 9.53
C TYR A 692 26.85 29.81 10.86
N ARG A 693 27.15 31.03 11.35
CA ARG A 693 26.52 31.62 12.55
C ARG A 693 25.00 31.72 12.36
N LYS A 694 24.55 32.27 11.22
CA LYS A 694 23.12 32.40 10.90
C LYS A 694 22.42 31.04 10.75
N GLY A 695 23.15 30.00 10.34
CA GLY A 695 22.67 28.62 10.24
C GLY A 695 22.75 27.80 11.52
N ALA A 696 23.17 28.40 12.64
CA ALA A 696 23.46 27.71 13.91
C ALA A 696 24.46 26.56 13.79
N SER A 697 25.35 26.58 12.79
CA SER A 697 26.43 25.62 12.61
C SER A 697 27.71 26.16 13.26
N PHE A 698 27.66 26.37 14.58
CA PHE A 698 28.72 27.04 15.34
C PHE A 698 30.06 26.28 15.28
N LYS A 699 30.03 24.94 15.30
CA LYS A 699 31.24 24.13 15.18
C LYS A 699 32.05 24.46 13.91
N LYS A 700 31.40 24.49 12.74
CA LYS A 700 32.05 24.85 11.46
C LYS A 700 32.51 26.30 11.46
N ALA A 701 31.73 27.21 12.08
CA ALA A 701 32.09 28.61 12.22
C ALA A 701 33.36 28.81 13.05
N VAL A 702 33.49 28.10 14.18
CA VAL A 702 34.65 28.13 15.07
C VAL A 702 35.87 27.54 14.38
N GLU A 703 35.75 26.37 13.75
CA GLU A 703 36.86 25.72 13.03
C GLU A 703 37.44 26.67 11.96
N LEU A 704 36.59 27.27 11.13
CA LEU A 704 37.02 28.21 10.11
C LEU A 704 37.57 29.53 10.71
N SER A 705 37.00 30.00 11.82
CA SER A 705 37.46 31.21 12.50
C SER A 705 38.81 31.00 13.19
N ARG A 706 39.11 29.81 13.73
CA ARG A 706 40.43 29.50 14.31
C ARG A 706 41.55 29.64 13.27
N GLU A 707 41.27 29.32 12.02
CA GLU A 707 42.24 29.44 10.92
C GLU A 707 42.37 30.88 10.42
N CYS A 708 41.25 31.59 10.24
CA CYS A 708 41.23 32.88 9.54
C CYS A 708 41.17 34.11 10.46
N ARG A 709 40.50 34.00 11.62
CA ARG A 709 40.26 35.09 12.58
C ARG A 709 40.13 34.56 14.02
N PRO A 710 41.24 34.23 14.70
CA PRO A 710 41.21 33.70 16.07
C PRO A 710 40.51 34.61 17.08
N ALA A 711 40.58 35.93 16.88
CA ALA A 711 39.95 36.91 17.77
C ALA A 711 38.41 36.80 17.81
N ALA A 712 37.77 36.37 16.73
CA ALA A 712 36.31 36.22 16.66
C ALA A 712 35.81 34.91 17.29
N VAL A 713 36.71 33.98 17.65
CA VAL A 713 36.33 32.68 18.22
C VAL A 713 35.61 32.86 19.56
N ALA A 714 36.10 33.75 20.42
CA ALA A 714 35.47 34.00 21.72
C ALA A 714 34.01 34.48 21.57
N GLU A 715 33.75 35.38 20.61
CA GLU A 715 32.39 35.87 20.33
C GLU A 715 31.47 34.74 19.81
N ILE A 716 31.99 33.86 18.93
CA ILE A 716 31.20 32.76 18.36
C ILE A 716 30.92 31.68 19.42
N GLU A 717 31.89 31.37 20.29
CA GLU A 717 31.70 30.45 21.42
C GLU A 717 30.68 30.99 22.43
N GLU A 718 30.66 32.31 22.67
CA GLU A 718 29.64 32.93 23.51
C GLU A 718 28.24 32.80 22.89
N GLU A 719 28.09 33.10 21.59
CA GLU A 719 26.82 32.90 20.87
C GLU A 719 26.37 31.44 20.85
N TRP A 720 27.31 30.50 20.75
CA TRP A 720 27.02 29.08 20.81
C TRP A 720 26.49 28.69 22.20
N GLY A 721 27.13 29.18 23.26
CA GLY A 721 26.65 29.00 24.63
C GLY A 721 25.23 29.54 24.83
N ASP A 722 24.95 30.76 24.34
CA ASP A 722 23.63 31.38 24.44
C ASP A 722 22.57 30.56 23.66
N TRP A 723 22.89 30.11 22.44
CA TRP A 723 22.01 29.25 21.65
C TRP A 723 21.71 27.90 22.32
N LEU A 724 22.68 27.30 23.01
CA LEU A 724 22.47 26.07 23.79
C LEU A 724 21.57 26.29 25.01
N LEU A 725 21.66 27.46 25.65
CA LEU A 725 20.75 27.82 26.74
C LEU A 725 19.31 27.97 26.26
N GLU A 726 19.07 28.55 25.07
CA GLU A 726 17.74 28.63 24.45
C GLU A 726 17.14 27.24 24.19
N ARG A 727 17.99 26.23 23.92
CA ARG A 727 17.58 24.83 23.73
C ARG A 727 17.44 24.03 25.02
N HIS A 728 17.59 24.67 26.18
CA HIS A 728 17.58 24.04 27.50
C HIS A 728 18.71 23.01 27.74
N GLU A 729 19.89 23.23 27.16
CA GLU A 729 21.09 22.40 27.35
C GLU A 729 22.20 23.17 28.13
N PRO A 730 21.98 23.52 29.41
CA PRO A 730 22.92 24.36 30.18
C PRO A 730 24.25 23.69 30.52
N GLU A 731 24.29 22.36 30.57
CA GLU A 731 25.51 21.62 30.82
C GLU A 731 26.52 21.76 29.66
N ALA A 732 26.06 21.61 28.41
CA ALA A 732 26.90 21.80 27.23
C ALA A 732 27.31 23.28 27.07
N ALA A 733 26.39 24.21 27.34
CA ALA A 733 26.67 25.65 27.27
C ALA A 733 27.81 26.09 28.20
N THR A 734 27.97 25.43 29.35
CA THR A 734 29.03 25.74 30.32
C THR A 734 30.43 25.67 29.70
N LEU A 735 30.70 24.64 28.90
CA LEU A 735 32.01 24.48 28.25
C LEU A 735 32.31 25.65 27.31
N HIS A 736 31.33 26.04 26.48
CA HIS A 736 31.48 27.11 25.50
C HIS A 736 31.64 28.49 26.17
N PHE A 737 30.93 28.78 27.25
CA PHE A 737 31.14 30.03 28.00
C PHE A 737 32.52 30.12 28.67
N VAL A 738 33.08 28.98 29.08
CA VAL A 738 34.45 28.93 29.62
C VAL A 738 35.47 29.18 28.51
N GLU A 739 35.29 28.55 27.34
CA GLU A 739 36.15 28.80 26.16
C GLU A 739 36.05 30.24 25.65
N ALA A 740 34.88 30.87 25.74
CA ALA A 740 34.67 32.28 25.44
C ALA A 740 35.28 33.25 26.48
N GLY A 741 35.65 32.75 27.66
CA GLY A 741 36.14 33.57 28.78
C GLY A 741 35.04 34.33 29.54
N CYS A 742 33.76 34.02 29.30
CA CYS A 742 32.60 34.67 29.91
C CYS A 742 32.23 34.00 31.25
N THR A 743 33.04 34.22 32.28
CA THR A 743 32.93 33.55 33.59
C THR A 743 31.56 33.73 34.25
N ARG A 744 30.93 34.92 34.16
CA ARG A 744 29.57 35.15 34.70
C ARG A 744 28.52 34.21 34.09
N LYS A 745 28.49 34.12 32.75
CA LYS A 745 27.55 33.25 32.03
C LYS A 745 27.83 31.78 32.31
N ALA A 746 29.10 31.39 32.42
CA ALA A 746 29.49 30.03 32.79
C ALA A 746 28.98 29.63 34.20
N VAL A 747 29.10 30.52 35.19
CA VAL A 747 28.55 30.30 36.55
C VAL A 747 27.04 30.13 36.49
N GLN A 748 26.33 31.01 35.78
CA GLN A 748 24.88 30.94 35.66
C GLN A 748 24.42 29.64 34.97
N ALA A 749 25.12 29.21 33.92
CA ALA A 749 24.89 27.95 33.24
C ALA A 749 25.11 26.74 34.18
N CYS A 750 26.20 26.74 34.97
CA CYS A 750 26.46 25.70 35.97
C CYS A 750 25.36 25.60 37.03
N LEU A 751 24.87 26.74 37.53
CA LEU A 751 23.78 26.79 38.51
C LEU A 751 22.48 26.21 37.92
N ARG A 752 22.15 26.56 36.66
CA ARG A 752 21.01 25.97 35.94
C ARG A 752 21.18 24.47 35.68
N ALA A 753 22.41 24.03 35.39
CA ALA A 753 22.76 22.63 35.20
C ALA A 753 22.89 21.83 36.51
N LYS A 754 22.67 22.47 37.67
CA LYS A 754 22.82 21.88 39.01
C LYS A 754 24.23 21.32 39.29
N GLN A 755 25.25 21.87 38.64
CA GLN A 755 26.66 21.48 38.82
C GLN A 755 27.32 22.34 39.90
N TRP A 756 26.86 22.22 41.14
CA TRP A 756 27.20 23.11 42.27
C TRP A 756 28.71 23.23 42.54
N LYS A 757 29.44 22.12 42.48
CA LYS A 757 30.89 22.10 42.71
C LYS A 757 31.67 22.85 41.63
N LYS A 758 31.26 22.71 40.36
CA LYS A 758 31.86 23.46 39.25
C LYS A 758 31.46 24.94 39.32
N ALA A 759 30.21 25.25 39.68
CA ALA A 759 29.76 26.61 39.93
C ALA A 759 30.61 27.29 41.01
N PHE A 760 30.88 26.60 42.12
CA PHE A 760 31.75 27.11 43.19
C PHE A 760 33.18 27.40 42.72
N HIS A 761 33.77 26.51 41.91
CA HIS A 761 35.09 26.73 41.34
C HIS A 761 35.15 27.98 40.45
N PHE A 762 34.21 28.12 39.51
CA PHE A 762 34.13 29.29 38.64
C PHE A 762 33.79 30.57 39.41
N LEU A 763 33.10 30.47 40.55
CA LEU A 763 32.87 31.62 41.43
C LEU A 763 34.15 32.11 42.10
N GLN A 764 35.06 31.22 42.49
CA GLN A 764 36.37 31.66 42.99
C GLN A 764 37.16 32.39 41.89
N GLU A 765 37.12 31.87 40.67
CA GLU A 765 37.75 32.54 39.52
C GLU A 765 37.12 33.92 39.26
N LEU A 766 35.78 34.03 39.29
CA LEU A 766 35.05 35.28 39.13
C LEU A 766 35.45 36.31 40.19
N ARG A 767 35.58 35.90 41.46
CA ARG A 767 36.05 36.78 42.56
C ARG A 767 37.44 37.33 42.29
N THR A 768 38.36 36.48 41.82
CA THR A 768 39.74 36.91 41.54
C THR A 768 39.84 37.88 40.37
N ARG A 769 38.98 37.72 39.35
CA ARG A 769 39.02 38.55 38.13
C ARG A 769 38.22 39.84 38.22
N GLU A 770 37.01 39.78 38.76
CA GLU A 770 36.04 40.88 38.72
C GLU A 770 35.71 41.47 40.10
N GLY A 771 36.31 40.93 41.17
CA GLY A 771 36.12 41.39 42.54
C GLY A 771 34.99 40.70 43.29
N GLU A 772 34.93 40.94 44.60
CA GLU A 772 34.01 40.24 45.51
C GLU A 772 32.55 40.64 45.33
N GLU A 773 32.28 41.89 44.94
CA GLU A 773 30.91 42.39 44.76
C GLU A 773 30.18 41.69 43.60
N ALA A 774 30.88 41.38 42.51
CA ALA A 774 30.31 40.71 41.34
C ALA A 774 29.92 39.24 41.63
N ALA A 775 30.69 38.57 42.50
CA ALA A 775 30.43 37.17 42.86
C ALA A 775 29.41 37.01 44.00
N ARG A 776 29.22 38.06 44.83
CA ARG A 776 28.34 38.05 46.00
C ARG A 776 26.92 37.52 45.75
N PRO A 777 26.16 37.95 44.72
CA PRO A 777 24.79 37.45 44.52
C PRO A 777 24.77 35.94 44.25
N TYR A 778 25.66 35.47 43.39
CA TYR A 778 25.76 34.06 43.04
C TYR A 778 26.24 33.17 44.20
N LEU A 779 27.12 33.70 45.07
CA LEU A 779 27.54 33.02 46.29
C LEU A 779 26.39 32.85 47.28
N LEU A 780 25.53 33.87 47.42
CA LEU A 780 24.35 33.78 48.28
C LEU A 780 23.35 32.75 47.76
N ASP A 781 23.04 32.79 46.46
CA ASP A 781 22.15 31.81 45.81
C ASP A 781 22.70 30.38 45.99
N LEU A 782 24.00 30.18 45.77
CA LEU A 782 24.65 28.89 45.94
C LEU A 782 24.63 28.43 47.41
N ALA A 783 24.86 29.33 48.36
CA ALA A 783 24.80 29.02 49.80
C ALA A 783 23.40 28.56 50.24
N GLU A 784 22.36 29.22 49.73
CA GLU A 784 20.96 28.83 49.98
C GLU A 784 20.66 27.45 49.36
N THR A 785 21.14 27.17 48.15
CA THR A 785 20.99 25.83 47.55
C THR A 785 21.73 24.74 48.33
N PHE A 786 22.96 24.98 48.80
CA PHE A 786 23.69 24.02 49.63
C PHE A 786 23.02 23.78 50.98
N THR A 787 22.41 24.82 51.56
CA THR A 787 21.61 24.70 52.78
C THR A 787 20.41 23.80 52.54
N ALA A 788 19.69 23.98 51.44
CA ALA A 788 18.54 23.14 51.07
C ALA A 788 18.92 21.67 50.79
N ILE A 789 20.13 21.43 50.26
CA ILE A 789 20.67 20.08 50.01
C ILE A 789 21.16 19.42 51.31
N GLY A 790 21.37 20.20 52.39
CA GLY A 790 21.90 19.72 53.67
C GLY A 790 23.43 19.72 53.76
N ASN A 791 24.14 20.29 52.77
CA ASN A 791 25.60 20.43 52.84
C ASN A 791 26.00 21.72 53.58
N LEU A 792 25.89 21.68 54.91
CA LEU A 792 26.07 22.85 55.77
C LEU A 792 27.50 23.44 55.70
N SER A 793 28.51 22.59 55.47
CA SER A 793 29.92 23.03 55.40
C SER A 793 30.22 23.90 54.16
N GLU A 794 29.74 23.49 52.99
CA GLU A 794 29.89 24.27 51.76
C GLU A 794 28.99 25.52 51.80
N ALA A 795 27.80 25.44 52.40
CA ALA A 795 26.93 26.58 52.64
C ALA A 795 27.58 27.64 53.55
N GLN A 796 28.17 27.24 54.67
CA GLN A 796 28.92 28.13 55.57
C GLN A 796 30.03 28.86 54.82
N CYS A 797 30.84 28.10 54.06
CA CYS A 797 31.93 28.67 53.28
C CYS A 797 31.43 29.75 52.31
N CYS A 798 30.36 29.47 51.57
CA CYS A 798 29.76 30.43 50.64
C CYS A 798 29.19 31.68 51.36
N PHE A 799 28.48 31.53 52.49
CA PHE A 799 27.94 32.67 53.25
C PHE A 799 29.02 33.56 53.85
N VAL A 800 30.11 32.97 54.37
CA VAL A 800 31.26 33.71 54.89
C VAL A 800 31.94 34.48 53.76
N GLN A 801 32.17 33.82 52.62
CA GLN A 801 32.76 34.47 51.43
C GLN A 801 31.87 35.58 50.85
N ALA A 802 30.55 35.51 51.03
CA ALA A 802 29.60 36.56 50.65
C ALA A 802 29.47 37.69 51.71
N GLY A 803 30.28 37.67 52.77
CA GLY A 803 30.27 38.66 53.86
C GLY A 803 29.03 38.58 54.77
N SER A 804 28.33 37.44 54.79
CA SER A 804 27.07 37.24 55.52
C SER A 804 27.24 36.22 56.65
N CYS A 805 28.20 36.46 57.55
CA CYS A 805 28.52 35.57 58.67
C CYS A 805 27.32 35.26 59.58
N GLY A 806 26.40 36.23 59.76
CA GLY A 806 25.18 36.01 60.53
C GLY A 806 24.26 34.95 59.92
N LYS A 807 24.15 34.88 58.59
CA LYS A 807 23.40 33.80 57.91
C LYS A 807 24.12 32.46 58.06
N ALA A 808 25.45 32.44 57.98
CA ALA A 808 26.25 31.23 58.16
C ALA A 808 26.01 30.56 59.53
N VAL A 809 25.96 31.35 60.61
CA VAL A 809 25.66 30.84 61.97
C VAL A 809 24.24 30.31 62.05
N ARG A 810 23.26 31.04 61.50
CA ARG A 810 21.85 30.63 61.51
C ARG A 810 21.63 29.28 60.83
N VAL A 811 22.35 28.96 59.75
CA VAL A 811 22.26 27.66 59.08
C VAL A 811 22.55 26.48 60.02
N TYR A 812 23.52 26.62 60.93
CA TYR A 812 23.81 25.57 61.92
C TYR A 812 22.80 25.54 63.07
N VAL A 813 22.33 26.70 63.51
CA VAL A 813 21.30 26.80 64.56
C VAL A 813 19.98 26.20 64.09
N ASP A 814 19.54 26.54 62.88
CA ASP A 814 18.30 26.04 62.27
C ASP A 814 18.38 24.52 62.01
N ALA A 815 19.59 23.98 61.80
CA ALA A 815 19.85 22.54 61.70
C ALA A 815 19.98 21.82 63.06
N GLY A 816 19.82 22.52 64.19
CA GLY A 816 19.95 21.94 65.53
C GLY A 816 21.39 21.67 65.99
N LEU A 817 22.39 22.19 65.27
CA LEU A 817 23.82 22.02 65.54
C LEU A 817 24.40 23.29 66.19
N THR A 818 23.85 23.69 67.33
CA THR A 818 24.22 24.93 68.05
C THR A 818 25.70 25.01 68.41
N ASP A 819 26.31 23.88 68.77
CA ASP A 819 27.72 23.82 69.15
C ASP A 819 28.65 24.16 67.98
N ARG A 820 28.27 23.79 66.76
CA ARG A 820 29.01 24.14 65.53
C ARG A 820 28.73 25.55 65.04
N GLY A 821 27.59 26.14 65.39
CA GLY A 821 27.30 27.55 65.10
C GLY A 821 28.01 28.52 66.06
N LEU A 822 28.38 28.04 67.26
CA LEU A 822 29.14 28.80 68.27
C LEU A 822 30.65 28.81 67.99
N GLN A 823 31.17 27.76 67.34
CA GLN A 823 32.54 27.68 66.82
C GLN A 823 32.69 28.48 65.53
#